data_AF-A0AAU4WAR1-F1
#
_entry.id   AF-A0AAU4WAR1-F1
#
_cell.length_a   1.000
_cell.length_b   1.000
_cell.length_c   1.000
_cell.angle_alpha   90.00
_cell.angle_beta   90.00
_cell.angle_gamma   90.00
#
_symmetry.space_group_name_H-M   'P 1'
#
loop_
_entity.id
_entity.type
_entity.pdbx_description
1 polymer ?
#
loop_
_entity_poly.entity_id
_entity_poly.type
_entity_poly.pdbx_seq_one_letter_code
_entity_poly.pdbx_strand_id
1 'polypeptide(L)'
;MTTWKRRHRTALTTATSAALLAMALLAPQAADGATAPGAAFSGALPSAARHPWDAYNYSPQSRTLKPVAIHSTVGSVTDASAALSGKSTRLSGTGSAVTFDFGKDVSGLVTLHFAASDGPQRVGLAFNESSQYVGTTSDASTGGPRSRDGALYADVDGATTYTMPAKNLRGGFRYLTVFMDSAGSADLDGITAHFTAAPKMQDPRAYANYFYSSDDLLNRIWYAGAYTIQLNTIAPKTGRVWEAPAQTWDNTGDVGVGDTILVDGAKRDRTVWPGDLGVEIPSAYAAFDDTESARNALTTLYQHQKITGELPYSGPMMNKYGSDTYHMWTLAASWDYYQYTGDRKWVDGIWDQYKRGVDYIGAKTDDQGLLSITETADSVRSLPKGENLIANVLMWRVLTTGSQLAKVEGDTTLAQSYAHRAAALRTAIDSRLWDEKKGAYRFYPDSDVHAQDGNALAVWYGLADQSKARRISSYLTTNWNDRGSTSPENKGNLGVFAGSMEVNAHFAAGGTTADQAGVDLIRRQWGAMLDDPLGTRSTFWESSRPDGCICSTYVSLAHAWATGPTTALTFSVLGLQPTSAGGRAFDFVPHTADLTFAQGRITTTLGPVDASWRVNRKEGTYHAELTAPKDSEGRVAVPTFGKHISVFVDGKLAWNGRTAKAYDAHTDGEYVYLEALSGHHVIDSHQHDS
;
A
#
# COMPACT_ATOMS: atom_id res chain seq x y z
N MET A 1 61.21 7.90 -5.06
CA MET A 1 61.84 7.10 -6.14
C MET A 1 60.70 6.38 -6.88
N THR A 2 60.37 6.64 -8.15
CA THR A 2 61.12 6.32 -9.41
C THR A 2 61.37 4.81 -9.58
N THR A 3 61.02 4.08 -10.65
CA THR A 3 60.36 4.32 -11.98
C THR A 3 59.98 2.91 -12.59
N TRP A 4 59.39 2.65 -13.77
CA TRP A 4 59.17 3.36 -15.06
C TRP A 4 58.05 2.70 -15.93
N LYS A 5 57.50 3.47 -16.89
CA LYS A 5 57.03 3.16 -18.28
C LYS A 5 57.15 1.70 -18.79
N ARG A 6 56.21 1.15 -19.59
CA ARG A 6 55.73 1.47 -20.98
C ARG A 6 54.43 0.65 -21.24
N ARG A 7 53.57 0.76 -22.28
CA ARG A 7 53.23 1.60 -23.48
C ARG A 7 51.74 1.27 -23.84
N HIS A 8 50.96 1.91 -24.74
CA HIS A 8 51.05 2.01 -26.22
C HIS A 8 50.12 3.14 -26.78
N ARG A 9 50.11 3.35 -28.11
CA ARG A 9 49.26 4.30 -28.88
C ARG A 9 47.99 3.57 -29.43
N THR A 10 46.94 4.18 -30.00
CA THR A 10 46.86 5.25 -31.02
C THR A 10 45.47 5.94 -31.02
N ALA A 11 45.27 7.03 -31.79
CA ALA A 11 44.08 7.88 -31.78
C ALA A 11 43.50 8.20 -33.18
N LEU A 12 42.21 8.56 -33.23
CA LEU A 12 41.51 9.27 -34.32
C LEU A 12 40.59 10.33 -33.65
N THR A 13 40.88 11.64 -33.76
CA THR A 13 40.57 12.60 -34.85
C THR A 13 39.10 13.08 -34.89
N THR A 14 38.91 14.37 -34.59
CA THR A 14 37.69 15.16 -34.79
C THR A 14 37.76 15.98 -36.07
N ALA A 15 36.60 16.29 -36.68
CA ALA A 15 36.40 17.46 -37.56
C ALA A 15 34.89 17.73 -37.75
N THR A 16 34.51 19.00 -37.90
CA THR A 16 33.12 19.47 -38.12
C THR A 16 33.04 20.38 -39.34
N SER A 17 31.90 20.33 -40.06
CA SER A 17 31.35 21.38 -40.95
C SER A 17 29.98 20.88 -41.51
N ALA A 18 28.97 21.65 -41.92
CA ALA A 18 28.44 23.00 -41.66
C ALA A 18 27.83 23.60 -42.96
N ALA A 19 26.68 24.28 -42.82
CA ALA A 19 26.10 25.31 -43.73
C ALA A 19 25.33 24.93 -45.04
N LEU A 20 23.97 24.98 -44.92
CA LEU A 20 23.03 25.92 -45.61
C LEU A 20 22.62 25.82 -47.12
N LEU A 21 21.47 26.49 -47.38
CA LEU A 21 20.72 26.80 -48.62
C LEU A 21 19.84 25.69 -49.27
N ALA A 22 18.77 25.99 -50.04
CA ALA A 22 17.74 27.07 -50.02
C ALA A 22 16.68 26.85 -51.14
N MET A 23 15.47 27.43 -51.02
CA MET A 23 14.45 27.66 -52.10
C MET A 23 13.79 26.41 -52.75
N ALA A 24 12.61 26.45 -53.40
CA ALA A 24 11.46 27.40 -53.41
C ALA A 24 10.18 26.69 -53.93
N LEU A 25 9.03 27.40 -53.97
CA LEU A 25 7.70 26.89 -54.36
C LEU A 25 7.50 26.68 -55.87
N LEU A 26 6.50 25.86 -56.23
CA LEU A 26 5.66 26.05 -57.44
C LEU A 26 4.28 25.38 -57.26
N ALA A 27 3.23 25.92 -57.91
CA ALA A 27 1.85 25.43 -57.87
C ALA A 27 1.00 25.94 -59.06
N PRO A 28 -0.08 25.24 -59.42
CA PRO A 28 -1.30 25.81 -60.01
C PRO A 28 -2.53 25.50 -59.10
N GLN A 29 -3.49 26.39 -58.81
CA GLN A 29 -4.45 27.11 -59.68
C GLN A 29 -5.40 26.20 -60.49
N ALA A 30 -6.71 26.47 -60.66
CA ALA A 30 -7.75 27.18 -59.87
C ALA A 30 -9.09 27.14 -60.65
N ALA A 31 -10.26 27.02 -60.00
CA ALA A 31 -11.58 27.47 -60.49
C ALA A 31 -12.71 27.25 -59.45
N ASP A 32 -13.69 28.17 -59.40
CA ASP A 32 -14.70 28.29 -58.33
C ASP A 32 -16.00 27.49 -58.52
N GLY A 33 -16.72 27.27 -57.41
CA GLY A 33 -18.12 26.83 -57.35
C GLY A 33 -18.67 26.96 -55.93
N ALA A 34 -19.61 27.89 -55.69
CA ALA A 34 -19.93 28.36 -54.34
C ALA A 34 -21.08 27.62 -53.64
N THR A 35 -21.03 27.51 -52.30
CA THR A 35 -22.03 28.12 -51.39
C THR A 35 -21.67 28.01 -49.89
N ALA A 36 -22.06 29.04 -49.12
CA ALA A 36 -22.12 29.19 -47.66
C ALA A 36 -21.46 28.15 -46.70
N PRO A 37 -20.49 28.55 -45.85
CA PRO A 37 -20.09 27.75 -44.68
C PRO A 37 -21.13 27.85 -43.55
N GLY A 38 -21.79 26.73 -43.23
CA GLY A 38 -22.54 26.58 -41.98
C GLY A 38 -21.60 26.54 -40.77
N ALA A 39 -22.14 26.75 -39.57
CA ALA A 39 -21.35 26.83 -38.34
C ALA A 39 -20.55 25.54 -38.09
N ALA A 40 -19.21 25.66 -38.13
CA ALA A 40 -18.32 24.57 -37.76
C ALA A 40 -18.40 24.32 -36.25
N PHE A 41 -19.12 23.28 -35.85
CA PHE A 41 -19.01 22.74 -34.50
C PHE A 41 -17.57 22.31 -34.27
N SER A 42 -16.86 23.02 -33.39
CA SER A 42 -15.62 22.54 -32.78
C SER A 42 -15.96 21.44 -31.78
N GLY A 43 -16.41 20.30 -32.30
CA GLY A 43 -16.67 19.11 -31.52
C GLY A 43 -15.37 18.66 -30.86
N ALA A 44 -15.27 18.86 -29.55
CA ALA A 44 -14.24 18.19 -28.77
C ALA A 44 -14.35 16.68 -29.03
N LEU A 45 -13.20 16.00 -29.12
CA LEU A 45 -13.19 14.54 -29.14
C LEU A 45 -14.04 14.04 -27.97
N PRO A 46 -14.97 13.09 -28.19
CA PRO A 46 -15.83 12.61 -27.12
C PRO A 46 -14.95 12.11 -25.99
N SER A 47 -15.20 12.61 -24.77
CA SER A 47 -14.56 12.07 -23.57
C SER A 47 -14.69 10.56 -23.61
N ALA A 48 -13.58 9.84 -23.41
CA ALA A 48 -13.66 8.43 -23.09
C ALA A 48 -14.69 8.26 -21.96
N ALA A 49 -15.56 7.26 -22.09
CA ALA A 49 -16.61 7.02 -21.13
C ALA A 49 -15.95 6.72 -19.78
N ARG A 50 -16.12 7.61 -18.79
CA ARG A 50 -15.56 7.43 -17.45
C ARG A 50 -16.00 6.08 -16.92
N HIS A 51 -15.04 5.29 -16.46
CA HIS A 51 -15.33 4.02 -15.84
C HIS A 51 -16.06 4.28 -14.51
N PRO A 52 -16.98 3.41 -14.08
CA PRO A 52 -17.76 3.65 -12.85
C PRO A 52 -16.85 3.76 -11.61
N TRP A 53 -15.64 3.22 -11.67
CA TRP A 53 -14.66 3.27 -10.59
C TRP A 53 -13.82 4.57 -10.53
N ASP A 54 -13.81 5.39 -11.59
CA ASP A 54 -13.07 6.66 -11.63
C ASP A 54 -13.48 7.63 -10.50
N ALA A 55 -14.72 7.50 -10.03
CA ALA A 55 -15.31 8.31 -8.96
C ALA A 55 -14.67 8.08 -7.59
N TYR A 56 -14.13 6.90 -7.31
CA TYR A 56 -13.53 6.55 -6.01
C TYR A 56 -12.05 6.90 -5.91
N ASN A 57 -11.36 7.06 -7.04
CA ASN A 57 -9.92 7.30 -7.05
C ASN A 57 -9.59 8.66 -6.40
N TYR A 58 -9.02 8.62 -5.20
CA TYR A 58 -8.63 9.79 -4.42
C TYR A 58 -7.42 10.55 -4.97
N SER A 59 -6.67 10.00 -5.93
CA SER A 59 -5.44 10.64 -6.44
C SER A 59 -5.73 11.93 -7.22
N PRO A 60 -4.87 12.96 -7.09
CA PRO A 60 -5.13 14.27 -7.70
C PRO A 60 -4.93 14.26 -9.22
N GLN A 61 -5.78 15.00 -9.95
CA GLN A 61 -5.71 15.18 -11.41
C GLN A 61 -4.52 16.04 -11.89
N SER A 62 -3.68 16.52 -10.97
CA SER A 62 -2.55 17.41 -11.25
C SER A 62 -1.55 17.36 -10.11
N ARG A 63 -0.26 17.56 -10.41
CA ARG A 63 0.77 17.78 -9.38
C ARG A 63 0.79 19.21 -8.81
N THR A 64 -0.13 20.08 -9.21
CA THR A 64 -0.37 21.38 -8.56
C THR A 64 -1.77 21.37 -7.94
N LEU A 65 -1.80 21.22 -6.62
CA LEU A 65 -3.01 21.17 -5.81
C LEU A 65 -3.43 22.57 -5.36
N LYS A 66 -4.72 22.74 -5.10
CA LYS A 66 -5.30 23.88 -4.39
C LYS A 66 -6.21 23.37 -3.27
N PRO A 67 -6.37 24.12 -2.17
CA PRO A 67 -7.42 23.84 -1.21
C PRO A 67 -8.80 24.00 -1.86
N VAL A 68 -9.79 23.26 -1.36
CA VAL A 68 -11.16 23.22 -1.91
C VAL A 68 -12.18 23.94 -1.04
N ALA A 69 -11.87 24.15 0.25
CA ALA A 69 -12.73 24.85 1.20
C ALA A 69 -11.93 25.60 2.27
N ILE A 70 -12.63 26.47 3.01
CA ILE A 70 -12.17 27.00 4.29
C ILE A 70 -12.74 26.10 5.39
N HIS A 71 -11.88 25.59 6.27
CA HIS A 71 -12.27 24.81 7.43
C HIS A 71 -12.69 25.70 8.61
N SER A 72 -11.89 26.74 8.90
CA SER A 72 -12.12 27.65 10.02
C SER A 72 -11.40 28.99 9.85
N THR A 73 -11.79 29.98 10.64
CA THR A 73 -11.11 31.28 10.77
C THR A 73 -11.03 31.69 12.23
N VAL A 74 -9.95 32.37 12.62
CA VAL A 74 -9.73 32.93 13.95
C VAL A 74 -9.32 34.40 13.82
N GLY A 75 -9.72 35.26 14.76
CA GLY A 75 -9.38 36.68 14.76
C GLY A 75 -10.10 37.47 13.66
N SER A 76 -9.41 38.46 13.08
CA SER A 76 -9.93 39.31 12.01
C SER A 76 -9.47 38.79 10.65
N VAL A 77 -10.41 38.17 9.92
CA VAL A 77 -10.24 37.73 8.53
C VAL A 77 -11.38 38.30 7.68
N THR A 78 -11.05 38.96 6.57
CA THR A 78 -12.02 39.49 5.61
C THR A 78 -12.03 38.63 4.36
N ASP A 79 -13.23 38.35 3.83
CA ASP A 79 -13.46 37.54 2.62
C ASP A 79 -12.70 36.20 2.61
N ALA A 80 -12.76 35.46 3.71
CA ALA A 80 -11.96 34.25 4.00
C ALA A 80 -11.78 33.27 2.82
N SER A 81 -12.82 33.04 2.02
CA SER A 81 -12.82 32.10 0.88
C SER A 81 -12.33 32.70 -0.45
N ALA A 82 -12.02 34.00 -0.51
CA ALA A 82 -11.56 34.69 -1.73
C ALA A 82 -10.32 34.03 -2.34
N ALA A 83 -9.35 33.64 -1.49
CA ALA A 83 -8.09 33.03 -1.93
C ALA A 83 -8.26 31.65 -2.61
N LEU A 84 -9.38 30.95 -2.37
CA LEU A 84 -9.72 29.73 -3.14
C LEU A 84 -9.94 30.03 -4.64
N SER A 85 -10.34 31.27 -4.95
CA SER A 85 -10.70 31.75 -6.29
C SER A 85 -9.64 32.64 -6.96
N GLY A 86 -8.48 32.88 -6.33
CA GLY A 86 -7.47 33.81 -6.84
C GLY A 86 -7.80 35.28 -6.54
N LYS A 87 -8.35 35.56 -5.36
CA LYS A 87 -8.71 36.90 -4.87
C LYS A 87 -8.24 37.07 -3.43
N SER A 88 -7.97 38.30 -2.99
CA SER A 88 -7.43 38.59 -1.66
C SER A 88 -8.37 38.22 -0.51
N THR A 89 -7.94 37.27 0.32
CA THR A 89 -8.37 37.08 1.71
C THR A 89 -7.47 37.92 2.60
N ARG A 90 -8.01 38.91 3.34
CA ARG A 90 -7.21 39.73 4.27
C ARG A 90 -7.16 39.10 5.65
N LEU A 91 -5.97 38.94 6.23
CA LEU A 91 -5.76 38.63 7.64
C LEU A 91 -5.21 39.88 8.36
N SER A 92 -5.75 40.24 9.52
CA SER A 92 -5.35 41.47 10.25
C SER A 92 -5.11 41.22 11.74
N GLY A 93 -3.95 41.61 12.27
CA GLY A 93 -3.58 41.49 13.68
C GLY A 93 -3.03 40.11 14.09
N THR A 94 -2.11 40.10 15.05
CA THR A 94 -1.45 38.88 15.55
C THR A 94 -2.46 37.83 16.01
N GLY A 95 -2.28 36.58 15.56
CA GLY A 95 -3.15 35.45 15.87
C GLY A 95 -4.37 35.31 14.94
N SER A 96 -4.64 36.28 14.07
CA SER A 96 -5.67 36.12 13.03
C SER A 96 -5.24 35.06 12.01
N ALA A 97 -6.13 34.11 11.70
CA ALA A 97 -5.79 32.91 10.96
C ALA A 97 -6.94 32.42 10.07
N VAL A 98 -6.58 31.80 8.94
CA VAL A 98 -7.51 31.04 8.08
C VAL A 98 -6.96 29.62 7.88
N THR A 99 -7.83 28.63 8.09
CA THR A 99 -7.51 27.22 7.87
C THR A 99 -8.11 26.77 6.55
N PHE A 100 -7.26 26.34 5.62
CA PHE A 100 -7.65 25.75 4.35
C PHE A 100 -7.80 24.23 4.46
N ASP A 101 -8.81 23.67 3.80
CA ASP A 101 -9.04 22.23 3.67
C ASP A 101 -8.76 21.80 2.22
N PHE A 102 -7.89 20.81 2.03
CA PHE A 102 -7.63 20.18 0.72
C PHE A 102 -8.67 19.08 0.36
N GLY A 103 -9.63 18.82 1.26
CA GLY A 103 -10.75 17.88 1.10
C GLY A 103 -10.40 16.41 1.35
N LYS A 104 -9.10 16.11 1.43
CA LYS A 104 -8.47 14.81 1.58
C LYS A 104 -7.03 15.03 2.09
N ASP A 105 -6.35 13.98 2.54
CA ASP A 105 -4.92 14.07 2.81
C ASP A 105 -4.14 14.31 1.51
N VAL A 106 -3.06 15.09 1.61
CA VAL A 106 -2.15 15.41 0.51
C VAL A 106 -0.70 15.44 1.02
N SER A 107 0.27 15.50 0.11
CA SER A 107 1.66 15.81 0.44
C SER A 107 2.21 16.86 -0.51
N GLY A 108 3.28 17.56 -0.12
CA GLY A 108 3.95 18.46 -1.05
C GLY A 108 4.60 19.72 -0.49
N LEU A 109 5.07 20.55 -1.43
CA LEU A 109 5.63 21.87 -1.18
C LEU A 109 4.58 22.96 -1.42
N VAL A 110 4.16 23.63 -0.35
CA VAL A 110 3.23 24.77 -0.40
C VAL A 110 3.90 26.01 -1.00
N THR A 111 3.16 26.71 -1.85
CA THR A 111 3.46 28.09 -2.27
C THR A 111 2.26 28.99 -1.98
N LEU A 112 2.54 30.10 -1.31
CA LEU A 112 1.61 31.20 -1.03
C LEU A 112 1.95 32.41 -1.91
N HIS A 113 0.93 33.13 -2.37
CA HIS A 113 1.05 34.45 -2.97
C HIS A 113 0.23 35.45 -2.15
N PHE A 114 0.83 36.61 -1.90
CA PHE A 114 0.21 37.74 -1.23
C PHE A 114 0.16 38.92 -2.20
N ALA A 115 -1.00 39.54 -2.35
CA ALA A 115 -1.20 40.72 -3.19
C ALA A 115 -0.64 42.00 -2.54
N ALA A 116 -0.70 42.11 -1.22
CA ALA A 116 -0.25 43.25 -0.44
C ALA A 116 -0.03 42.89 1.05
N SER A 117 0.62 43.79 1.78
CA SER A 117 0.65 43.82 3.25
C SER A 117 0.84 45.26 3.75
N ASP A 118 0.55 45.50 5.03
CA ASP A 118 0.85 46.78 5.70
C ASP A 118 2.35 46.91 6.00
N GLY A 119 3.17 47.02 4.95
CA GLY A 119 4.63 46.96 5.04
C GLY A 119 5.15 45.58 5.49
N PRO A 120 6.35 45.49 6.08
CA PRO A 120 6.92 44.24 6.55
C PRO A 120 6.06 43.57 7.64
N GLN A 121 5.48 42.43 7.29
CA GLN A 121 4.73 41.54 8.15
C GLN A 121 5.37 40.15 8.16
N ARG A 122 5.02 39.35 9.16
CA ARG A 122 5.41 37.94 9.27
C ARG A 122 4.17 37.07 9.44
N VAL A 123 4.13 35.99 8.68
CA VAL A 123 3.04 35.01 8.66
C VAL A 123 3.57 33.61 9.01
N GLY A 124 2.74 32.82 9.68
CA GLY A 124 3.02 31.43 10.03
C GLY A 124 2.21 30.43 9.21
N LEU A 125 2.77 29.25 8.99
CA LEU A 125 2.14 28.11 8.31
C LEU A 125 2.18 26.88 9.24
N ALA A 126 1.03 26.27 9.49
CA ALA A 126 0.88 25.04 10.28
C ALA A 126 0.06 23.98 9.53
N PHE A 127 0.42 22.70 9.73
CA PHE A 127 -0.01 21.58 8.89
C PHE A 127 -0.54 20.40 9.71
N ASN A 128 -1.78 19.97 9.46
CA ASN A 128 -2.41 18.86 10.21
C ASN A 128 -3.10 17.86 9.27
N GLU A 129 -3.04 16.56 9.59
CA GLU A 129 -3.84 15.51 8.93
C GLU A 129 -5.28 15.50 9.49
N SER A 130 -5.44 15.76 10.80
CA SER A 130 -6.73 15.75 11.51
C SER A 130 -7.30 17.15 11.76
N SER A 131 -8.63 17.29 11.66
CA SER A 131 -9.33 18.51 12.07
C SER A 131 -9.28 18.75 13.57
N GLN A 132 -9.12 17.69 14.39
CA GLN A 132 -9.02 17.76 15.85
C GLN A 132 -7.82 18.59 16.33
N TYR A 133 -6.78 18.71 15.50
CA TYR A 133 -5.51 19.35 15.85
C TYR A 133 -5.19 20.62 15.04
N VAL A 134 -6.15 21.09 14.25
CA VAL A 134 -6.04 22.37 13.53
C VAL A 134 -5.74 23.52 14.49
N GLY A 135 -4.68 24.26 14.18
CA GLY A 135 -4.27 25.45 14.91
C GLY A 135 -3.00 26.06 14.33
N THR A 136 -2.31 26.89 15.11
CA THR A 136 -1.03 27.53 14.73
C THR A 136 0.19 26.65 15.01
N THR A 137 0.02 25.33 15.05
CA THR A 137 1.10 24.35 15.28
C THR A 137 0.81 23.08 14.49
N SER A 138 1.80 22.64 13.73
CA SER A 138 1.73 21.45 12.87
C SER A 138 1.76 20.16 13.68
N ASP A 139 1.22 19.09 13.09
CA ASP A 139 1.29 17.74 13.66
C ASP A 139 2.75 17.28 13.86
N ALA A 140 2.99 16.51 14.93
CA ALA A 140 4.32 16.12 15.39
C ALA A 140 4.94 15.05 14.48
N SER A 141 5.73 15.50 13.49
CA SER A 141 6.32 14.67 12.42
C SER A 141 7.78 14.34 12.67
N THR A 142 8.36 14.85 13.77
CA THR A 142 9.76 14.70 14.18
C THR A 142 10.12 13.34 14.80
N GLY A 143 9.17 12.39 14.92
CA GLY A 143 9.48 11.00 15.31
C GLY A 143 10.06 10.81 16.72
N GLY A 144 10.01 11.83 17.60
CA GLY A 144 10.68 11.77 18.91
C GLY A 144 10.04 12.68 19.97
N PRO A 145 10.06 12.29 21.25
CA PRO A 145 9.29 12.94 22.32
C PRO A 145 9.88 14.29 22.82
N ARG A 146 10.85 14.87 22.10
CA ARG A 146 11.64 16.05 22.55
C ARG A 146 11.46 17.31 21.71
N SER A 147 10.91 17.22 20.50
CA SER A 147 10.66 18.39 19.65
C SER A 147 9.21 18.40 19.15
N ARG A 148 8.71 19.60 18.81
CA ARG A 148 7.47 19.78 18.07
C ARG A 148 7.79 20.56 16.81
N ASP A 149 7.15 20.19 15.71
CA ASP A 149 7.24 20.86 14.41
C ASP A 149 6.97 22.37 14.51
N GLY A 150 6.01 22.79 15.33
CA GLY A 150 5.62 24.20 15.44
C GLY A 150 5.02 24.71 14.13
N ALA A 151 5.38 25.92 13.75
CA ALA A 151 5.02 26.51 12.46
C ALA A 151 6.27 26.86 11.66
N LEU A 152 6.15 26.84 10.33
CA LEU A 152 7.09 27.56 9.46
C LEU A 152 6.68 29.03 9.43
N TYR A 153 7.61 29.92 9.10
CA TYR A 153 7.33 31.36 8.98
C TYR A 153 7.83 31.89 7.63
N ALA A 154 7.10 32.87 7.11
CA ALA A 154 7.48 33.66 5.95
C ALA A 154 7.37 35.15 6.29
N ASP A 155 8.32 35.93 5.81
CA ASP A 155 8.26 37.39 5.86
C ASP A 155 7.61 37.90 4.55
N VAL A 156 6.76 38.93 4.66
CA VAL A 156 5.89 39.45 3.59
C VAL A 156 5.98 40.97 3.59
N ASP A 157 6.30 41.58 2.46
CA ASP A 157 6.32 43.05 2.31
C ASP A 157 5.75 43.45 0.94
N GLY A 158 4.52 43.97 0.94
CA GLY A 158 3.77 44.23 -0.28
C GLY A 158 3.42 42.93 -1.03
N ALA A 159 3.52 42.96 -2.37
CA ALA A 159 3.25 41.79 -3.21
C ALA A 159 4.40 40.78 -3.10
N THR A 160 4.17 39.63 -2.46
CA THR A 160 5.20 38.63 -2.12
C THR A 160 4.77 37.22 -2.50
N THR A 161 5.68 36.42 -3.06
CA THR A 161 5.51 34.97 -3.21
C THR A 161 6.42 34.22 -2.24
N TYR A 162 5.87 33.30 -1.47
CA TYR A 162 6.63 32.39 -0.60
C TYR A 162 6.41 30.94 -1.03
N THR A 163 7.47 30.26 -1.47
CA THR A 163 7.51 28.80 -1.63
C THR A 163 8.26 28.21 -0.45
N MET A 164 7.66 27.20 0.22
CA MET A 164 8.30 26.58 1.38
C MET A 164 9.63 25.88 0.98
N PRO A 165 10.69 25.94 1.80
CA PRO A 165 11.96 25.29 1.48
C PRO A 165 11.82 23.78 1.26
N ALA A 166 12.56 23.21 0.30
CA ALA A 166 12.51 21.78 -0.01
C ALA A 166 12.74 20.87 1.22
N LYS A 167 13.64 21.26 2.13
CA LYS A 167 13.87 20.56 3.40
C LYS A 167 12.64 20.48 4.30
N ASN A 168 11.74 21.45 4.20
CA ASN A 168 10.51 21.53 4.97
C ASN A 168 9.31 20.94 4.20
N LEU A 169 9.54 20.16 3.13
CA LEU A 169 8.52 19.35 2.46
C LEU A 169 7.57 18.74 3.48
N ARG A 170 6.26 18.98 3.34
CA ARG A 170 5.28 18.31 4.19
C ARG A 170 4.96 16.93 3.61
N GLY A 171 4.96 15.96 4.52
CA GLY A 171 4.41 14.63 4.30
C GLY A 171 2.89 14.67 4.22
N GLY A 172 2.19 13.78 4.94
CA GLY A 172 0.74 13.88 5.13
C GLY A 172 0.33 15.22 5.75
N PHE A 173 -0.66 15.87 5.14
CA PHE A 173 -1.50 16.93 5.71
C PHE A 173 -2.79 17.08 4.88
N ARG A 174 -3.92 17.36 5.54
CA ARG A 174 -5.18 17.76 4.89
C ARG A 174 -5.47 19.25 5.10
N TYR A 175 -5.06 19.78 6.25
CA TYR A 175 -5.35 21.14 6.69
C TYR A 175 -4.08 21.99 6.70
N LEU A 176 -4.19 23.21 6.20
CA LEU A 176 -3.15 24.24 6.23
C LEU A 176 -3.69 25.49 6.91
N THR A 177 -3.21 25.80 8.10
CA THR A 177 -3.46 27.08 8.78
C THR A 177 -2.43 28.11 8.30
N VAL A 178 -2.89 29.22 7.74
CA VAL A 178 -2.06 30.43 7.53
C VAL A 178 -2.50 31.47 8.55
N PHE A 179 -1.55 32.06 9.28
CA PHE A 179 -1.84 32.99 10.38
C PHE A 179 -0.86 34.17 10.45
N MET A 180 -1.32 35.29 11.01
CA MET A 180 -0.50 36.47 11.28
C MET A 180 0.32 36.28 12.56
N ASP A 181 1.64 36.38 12.46
CA ASP A 181 2.56 36.50 13.60
C ASP A 181 2.66 37.99 14.01
N SER A 182 2.71 38.87 13.00
CA SER A 182 2.77 40.33 13.16
C SER A 182 1.40 41.01 13.31
N ALA A 183 1.39 42.26 13.77
CA ALA A 183 0.19 42.98 14.17
C ALA A 183 -0.49 43.83 13.07
N GLY A 184 0.09 43.94 11.86
CA GLY A 184 -0.54 44.62 10.72
C GLY A 184 -1.49 43.68 9.95
N SER A 185 -1.65 43.88 8.64
CA SER A 185 -2.41 42.97 7.77
C SER A 185 -1.66 42.48 6.53
N ALA A 186 -2.11 41.34 6.00
CA ALA A 186 -1.63 40.76 4.75
C ALA A 186 -2.79 40.20 3.91
N ASP A 187 -2.72 40.40 2.59
CA ASP A 187 -3.75 40.02 1.61
C ASP A 187 -3.31 38.76 0.85
N LEU A 188 -3.69 37.59 1.36
CA LEU A 188 -3.39 36.28 0.76
C LEU A 188 -4.37 35.99 -0.39
N ASP A 189 -3.89 35.86 -1.63
CA ASP A 189 -4.74 35.62 -2.82
C ASP A 189 -4.43 34.31 -3.55
N GLY A 190 -3.27 33.68 -3.30
CA GLY A 190 -2.89 32.40 -3.89
C GLY A 190 -2.40 31.37 -2.87
N ILE A 191 -2.95 30.15 -2.94
CA ILE A 191 -2.46 28.97 -2.22
C ILE A 191 -2.36 27.81 -3.21
N THR A 192 -1.20 27.15 -3.26
CA THR A 192 -1.01 25.89 -3.98
C THR A 192 -0.11 24.93 -3.19
N ALA A 193 -0.17 23.64 -3.48
CA ALA A 193 0.82 22.66 -3.03
C ALA A 193 1.30 21.79 -4.19
N HIS A 194 2.62 21.60 -4.34
CA HIS A 194 3.19 20.73 -5.35
C HIS A 194 3.25 19.27 -4.84
N PHE A 195 2.45 18.39 -5.42
CA PHE A 195 2.32 16.99 -5.00
C PHE A 195 3.57 16.17 -5.36
N THR A 196 4.30 15.72 -4.34
CA THR A 196 5.58 15.00 -4.47
C THR A 196 5.48 13.48 -4.34
N ALA A 197 4.36 12.97 -3.84
CA ALA A 197 4.06 11.54 -3.72
C ALA A 197 4.11 10.78 -5.06
N ALA A 198 4.42 9.49 -4.98
CA ALA A 198 4.71 8.55 -6.07
C ALA A 198 5.47 9.21 -7.24
N PRO A 199 6.74 9.60 -7.08
CA PRO A 199 7.44 10.51 -8.00
C PRO A 199 7.51 10.02 -9.46
N LYS A 200 7.41 8.70 -9.69
CA LYS A 200 7.41 8.09 -11.02
C LYS A 200 6.07 8.19 -11.76
N MET A 201 4.94 8.28 -11.05
CA MET A 201 3.60 8.39 -11.66
C MET A 201 3.39 9.78 -12.28
N GLN A 202 3.54 9.92 -13.61
CA GLN A 202 3.41 11.24 -14.26
C GLN A 202 2.01 11.83 -14.13
N ASP A 203 0.97 11.03 -14.38
CA ASP A 203 -0.39 11.26 -13.87
C ASP A 203 -0.57 10.47 -12.57
N PRO A 204 -0.81 11.11 -11.41
CA PRO A 204 -1.10 10.41 -10.16
C PRO A 204 -2.34 9.50 -10.21
N ARG A 205 -3.24 9.68 -11.19
CA ARG A 205 -4.46 8.85 -11.34
C ARG A 205 -4.28 7.63 -12.24
N ALA A 206 -3.16 7.51 -12.94
CA ALA A 206 -2.86 6.38 -13.82
C ALA A 206 -2.48 5.11 -13.02
N TYR A 207 -3.46 4.53 -12.35
CA TYR A 207 -3.34 3.25 -11.65
C TYR A 207 -3.26 2.14 -12.70
N ALA A 208 -2.30 1.20 -12.57
CA ALA A 208 -2.22 0.05 -13.47
C ALA A 208 -3.40 -0.92 -13.28
N ASN A 209 -3.85 -1.04 -12.03
CA ASN A 209 -4.82 -2.02 -11.55
C ASN A 209 -6.04 -1.30 -10.95
N TYR A 210 -7.17 -1.99 -10.85
CA TYR A 210 -8.41 -1.43 -10.31
C TYR A 210 -9.29 -2.50 -9.67
N PHE A 211 -10.18 -2.06 -8.77
CA PHE A 211 -11.28 -2.85 -8.20
C PHE A 211 -12.59 -2.05 -8.29
N TYR A 212 -13.71 -2.74 -8.48
CA TYR A 212 -15.06 -2.20 -8.42
C TYR A 212 -16.07 -3.31 -8.12
N SER A 213 -17.06 -3.03 -7.28
CA SER A 213 -17.99 -4.02 -6.74
C SER A 213 -19.38 -3.46 -6.47
N SER A 214 -20.31 -4.33 -6.09
CA SER A 214 -21.67 -3.96 -5.66
C SER A 214 -21.75 -3.16 -4.35
N ASP A 215 -20.64 -2.99 -3.63
CA ASP A 215 -20.59 -2.29 -2.34
C ASP A 215 -19.78 -0.99 -2.46
N ASP A 216 -20.47 0.15 -2.29
CA ASP A 216 -19.87 1.48 -2.38
C ASP A 216 -18.78 1.71 -1.31
N LEU A 217 -18.96 1.18 -0.10
CA LEU A 217 -18.01 1.35 0.99
C LEU A 217 -16.73 0.54 0.73
N LEU A 218 -16.85 -0.70 0.22
CA LEU A 218 -15.67 -1.48 -0.18
C LEU A 218 -14.93 -0.85 -1.36
N ASN A 219 -15.66 -0.28 -2.33
CA ASN A 219 -15.06 0.50 -3.41
C ASN A 219 -14.27 1.69 -2.84
N ARG A 220 -14.89 2.53 -2.00
CA ARG A 220 -14.22 3.65 -1.33
C ARG A 220 -12.97 3.22 -0.54
N ILE A 221 -13.07 2.11 0.20
CA ILE A 221 -11.96 1.57 1.01
C ILE A 221 -10.78 1.13 0.14
N TRP A 222 -11.01 0.46 -0.99
CA TRP A 222 -9.92 0.03 -1.88
C TRP A 222 -9.06 1.20 -2.36
N TYR A 223 -9.71 2.27 -2.86
CA TYR A 223 -9.01 3.44 -3.37
C TYR A 223 -8.38 4.29 -2.25
N ALA A 224 -8.92 4.28 -1.03
CA ALA A 224 -8.29 4.93 0.11
C ALA A 224 -7.01 4.21 0.56
N GLY A 225 -6.99 2.86 0.51
CA GLY A 225 -5.78 2.08 0.75
C GLY A 225 -4.73 2.29 -0.33
N ALA A 226 -5.13 2.23 -1.60
CA ALA A 226 -4.25 2.57 -2.72
C ALA A 226 -3.66 3.99 -2.60
N TYR A 227 -4.48 4.99 -2.27
CA TYR A 227 -4.01 6.37 -2.10
C TYR A 227 -3.12 6.55 -0.86
N THR A 228 -3.31 5.74 0.20
CA THR A 228 -2.36 5.66 1.32
C THR A 228 -0.98 5.22 0.84
N ILE A 229 -0.91 4.16 0.01
CA ILE A 229 0.36 3.73 -0.60
C ILE A 229 0.95 4.81 -1.52
N GLN A 230 0.12 5.55 -2.26
CA GLN A 230 0.64 6.65 -3.09
C GLN A 230 1.35 7.71 -2.26
N LEU A 231 0.78 8.16 -1.13
CA LEU A 231 1.42 9.15 -0.24
C LEU A 231 2.69 8.63 0.44
N ASN A 232 2.75 7.31 0.64
CA ASN A 232 3.88 6.58 1.22
C ASN A 232 4.95 6.17 0.18
N THR A 233 4.67 6.31 -1.11
CA THR A 233 5.67 6.14 -2.16
C THR A 233 6.39 7.47 -2.37
N ILE A 234 7.68 7.55 -2.04
CA ILE A 234 8.43 8.81 -2.01
C ILE A 234 9.72 8.76 -2.85
N ALA A 235 10.28 9.93 -3.18
CA ALA A 235 11.66 9.96 -3.68
C ALA A 235 12.62 9.70 -2.51
N PRO A 236 13.64 8.82 -2.63
CA PRO A 236 14.48 8.43 -1.49
C PRO A 236 15.19 9.58 -0.77
N LYS A 237 15.43 10.70 -1.44
CA LYS A 237 16.04 11.92 -0.88
C LYS A 237 15.04 12.89 -0.25
N THR A 238 13.85 12.39 0.10
CA THR A 238 12.76 13.16 0.70
C THR A 238 12.22 12.55 2.01
N GLY A 239 12.98 11.65 2.62
CA GLY A 239 12.66 11.04 3.91
C GLY A 239 13.17 11.84 5.11
N ARG A 240 12.83 11.42 6.33
CA ARG A 240 13.14 12.16 7.57
C ARG A 240 14.63 12.12 7.90
N VAL A 241 15.21 13.27 8.24
CA VAL A 241 16.53 13.34 8.90
C VAL A 241 16.40 12.88 10.36
N TRP A 242 17.33 12.02 10.80
CA TRP A 242 17.37 11.46 12.16
C TRP A 242 18.77 11.65 12.81
N GLU A 243 18.90 12.01 14.09
CA GLU A 243 17.83 12.50 14.99
C GLU A 243 17.19 13.79 14.45
N ALA A 244 15.92 14.00 14.79
CA ALA A 244 15.16 15.13 14.26
C ALA A 244 15.65 16.48 14.81
N PRO A 245 15.49 17.58 14.05
CA PRO A 245 15.92 18.91 14.48
C PRO A 245 15.17 19.40 15.72
N ALA A 246 15.81 20.32 16.46
CA ALA A 246 15.25 20.91 17.68
C ALA A 246 13.99 21.77 17.44
N GLN A 247 13.76 22.23 16.21
CA GLN A 247 12.60 23.01 15.76
C GLN A 247 12.26 22.64 14.32
N THR A 248 10.99 22.74 13.93
CA THR A 248 10.49 22.35 12.59
C THR A 248 10.81 20.88 12.29
N TRP A 249 10.89 20.52 11.01
CA TRP A 249 11.20 19.18 10.54
C TRP A 249 12.12 19.27 9.32
N ASP A 250 12.95 18.26 9.11
CA ASP A 250 13.81 18.15 7.92
C ASP A 250 13.52 16.85 7.17
N ASN A 251 13.22 16.99 5.88
CA ASN A 251 12.89 15.95 4.92
C ASN A 251 13.92 15.91 3.77
N THR A 252 15.19 16.21 4.04
CA THR A 252 16.33 15.95 3.12
C THR A 252 17.09 14.66 3.43
N GLY A 253 16.52 13.77 4.25
CA GLY A 253 17.12 12.47 4.55
C GLY A 253 17.17 11.58 3.32
N ASP A 254 18.32 10.92 3.12
CA ASP A 254 18.52 9.93 2.07
C ASP A 254 18.16 8.54 2.66
N VAL A 255 16.96 8.06 2.34
CA VAL A 255 16.35 6.88 2.98
C VAL A 255 16.40 5.61 2.11
N GLY A 256 17.15 5.63 1.00
CA GLY A 256 17.44 4.42 0.24
C GLY A 256 17.88 4.64 -1.21
N VAL A 257 17.93 3.55 -1.97
CA VAL A 257 18.37 3.55 -3.38
C VAL A 257 17.25 3.95 -4.36
N GLY A 258 17.65 4.34 -5.58
CA GLY A 258 16.74 4.59 -6.70
C GLY A 258 16.19 6.01 -6.77
N ASP A 259 15.04 6.17 -7.41
CA ASP A 259 14.29 7.43 -7.56
C ASP A 259 12.87 7.37 -6.95
N THR A 260 12.42 6.20 -6.52
CA THR A 260 11.16 5.92 -5.83
C THR A 260 11.36 4.80 -4.80
N ILE A 261 10.70 4.90 -3.64
CA ILE A 261 10.83 3.93 -2.53
C ILE A 261 9.57 3.94 -1.64
N LEU A 262 9.23 2.77 -1.09
CA LEU A 262 8.14 2.58 -0.11
C LEU A 262 8.59 2.98 1.31
N VAL A 263 7.71 3.58 2.10
CA VAL A 263 7.98 4.00 3.50
C VAL A 263 6.75 3.87 4.40
N ASP A 264 6.98 3.75 5.72
CA ASP A 264 5.95 3.49 6.72
C ASP A 264 4.77 4.47 6.72
N GLY A 265 5.05 5.77 6.64
CA GLY A 265 4.03 6.81 6.78
C GLY A 265 4.31 8.06 5.97
N ALA A 266 3.24 8.72 5.53
CA ALA A 266 3.36 9.95 4.77
C ALA A 266 3.97 11.08 5.62
N LYS A 267 3.49 11.29 6.85
CA LYS A 267 3.82 12.45 7.72
C LYS A 267 5.12 12.28 8.50
N ARG A 268 5.15 11.34 9.45
CA ARG A 268 6.28 11.07 10.35
C ARG A 268 7.17 9.98 9.76
N ASP A 269 8.38 9.86 10.30
CA ASP A 269 9.42 8.85 10.01
C ASP A 269 9.88 8.68 8.56
N ARG A 270 8.99 8.48 7.58
CA ARG A 270 9.27 8.51 6.14
C ARG A 270 10.52 7.72 5.78
N THR A 271 10.61 6.49 6.28
CA THR A 271 11.73 5.55 6.06
C THR A 271 11.21 4.13 5.87
N VAL A 272 12.08 3.22 5.41
CA VAL A 272 11.72 1.83 5.17
C VAL A 272 11.57 1.10 6.51
N TRP A 273 10.37 0.58 6.81
CA TRP A 273 10.13 -0.30 7.96
C TRP A 273 9.71 -1.69 7.46
N PRO A 274 10.49 -2.76 7.69
CA PRO A 274 10.19 -4.11 7.23
C PRO A 274 8.79 -4.66 7.54
N GLY A 275 8.23 -4.36 8.72
CA GLY A 275 6.88 -4.82 9.11
C GLY A 275 5.80 -4.30 8.17
N ASP A 276 5.86 -3.01 7.84
CA ASP A 276 4.99 -2.37 6.86
C ASP A 276 5.09 -3.02 5.48
N LEU A 277 6.31 -3.31 5.00
CA LEU A 277 6.54 -3.94 3.69
C LEU A 277 5.76 -5.25 3.49
N GLY A 278 5.49 -6.01 4.56
CA GLY A 278 4.70 -7.24 4.52
C GLY A 278 3.22 -7.05 4.17
N VAL A 279 2.69 -5.84 4.29
CA VAL A 279 1.35 -5.43 3.83
C VAL A 279 1.44 -4.46 2.64
N GLU A 280 2.48 -3.63 2.62
CA GLU A 280 2.69 -2.57 1.64
C GLU A 280 3.04 -3.11 0.26
N ILE A 281 3.93 -4.09 0.13
CA ILE A 281 4.36 -4.62 -1.17
C ILE A 281 3.18 -5.31 -1.91
N PRO A 282 2.39 -6.19 -1.28
CA PRO A 282 1.13 -6.68 -1.87
C PRO A 282 0.18 -5.56 -2.29
N SER A 283 0.03 -4.50 -1.49
CA SER A 283 -0.90 -3.39 -1.79
C SER A 283 -0.41 -2.47 -2.91
N ALA A 284 0.90 -2.20 -2.97
CA ALA A 284 1.56 -1.44 -4.03
C ALA A 284 1.47 -2.13 -5.39
N TYR A 285 1.68 -3.46 -5.41
CA TYR A 285 1.41 -4.27 -6.60
C TYR A 285 -0.09 -4.26 -6.95
N ALA A 286 -0.97 -4.56 -5.99
CA ALA A 286 -2.42 -4.64 -6.22
C ALA A 286 -3.05 -3.35 -6.76
N ALA A 287 -2.51 -2.18 -6.46
CA ALA A 287 -2.98 -0.89 -6.99
C ALA A 287 -2.20 -0.38 -8.23
N PHE A 288 -0.87 -0.51 -8.25
CA PHE A 288 -0.01 0.24 -9.16
C PHE A 288 0.93 -0.59 -10.03
N ASP A 289 1.06 -1.90 -9.78
CA ASP A 289 2.18 -2.71 -10.27
C ASP A 289 3.56 -2.15 -9.83
N ASP A 290 3.60 -1.38 -8.72
CA ASP A 290 4.84 -0.77 -8.24
C ASP A 290 5.72 -1.79 -7.50
N THR A 291 6.48 -2.50 -8.31
CA THR A 291 7.55 -3.42 -7.87
C THR A 291 8.91 -2.71 -7.77
N GLU A 292 9.08 -1.50 -8.33
CA GLU A 292 10.35 -0.78 -8.26
C GLU A 292 10.59 -0.17 -6.87
N SER A 293 9.60 0.50 -6.30
CA SER A 293 9.68 1.05 -4.94
C SER A 293 9.89 -0.07 -3.90
N ALA A 294 9.28 -1.24 -4.12
CA ALA A 294 9.46 -2.45 -3.33
C ALA A 294 10.90 -3.00 -3.40
N ARG A 295 11.45 -3.16 -4.62
CA ARG A 295 12.85 -3.56 -4.82
C ARG A 295 13.80 -2.60 -4.12
N ASN A 296 13.58 -1.29 -4.26
CA ASN A 296 14.45 -0.27 -3.71
C ASN A 296 14.42 -0.26 -2.17
N ALA A 297 13.25 -0.47 -1.56
CA ALA A 297 13.11 -0.65 -0.12
C ALA A 297 13.89 -1.86 0.40
N LEU A 298 13.66 -3.04 -0.16
CA LEU A 298 14.34 -4.28 0.24
C LEU A 298 15.87 -4.22 0.00
N THR A 299 16.30 -3.67 -1.15
CA THR A 299 17.73 -3.47 -1.47
C THR A 299 18.40 -2.59 -0.44
N THR A 300 17.73 -1.54 0.03
CA THR A 300 18.25 -0.63 1.07
C THR A 300 18.44 -1.37 2.39
N LEU A 301 17.46 -2.15 2.84
CA LEU A 301 17.56 -2.96 4.05
C LEU A 301 18.73 -3.95 3.99
N TYR A 302 18.94 -4.60 2.84
CA TYR A 302 20.07 -5.50 2.63
C TYR A 302 21.44 -4.80 2.61
N GLN A 303 21.54 -3.61 2.02
CA GLN A 303 22.76 -2.79 2.07
C GLN A 303 23.15 -2.38 3.50
N HIS A 304 22.18 -2.34 4.42
CA HIS A 304 22.38 -2.13 5.85
C HIS A 304 22.40 -3.43 6.68
N GLN A 305 22.57 -4.61 6.07
CA GLN A 305 22.79 -5.85 6.84
C GLN A 305 24.12 -5.79 7.62
N LYS A 306 24.08 -6.14 8.91
CA LYS A 306 25.30 -6.32 9.71
C LYS A 306 26.10 -7.54 9.25
N ILE A 307 27.40 -7.55 9.53
CA ILE A 307 28.27 -8.73 9.32
C ILE A 307 27.80 -9.98 10.10
N THR A 308 26.99 -9.81 11.14
CA THR A 308 26.33 -10.89 11.89
C THR A 308 25.16 -11.55 11.14
N GLY A 309 24.69 -10.98 10.03
CA GLY A 309 23.48 -11.41 9.31
C GLY A 309 22.20 -10.65 9.71
N GLU A 310 22.21 -9.95 10.85
CA GLU A 310 21.09 -9.14 11.32
C GLU A 310 20.74 -8.01 10.33
N LEU A 311 19.44 -7.79 10.12
CA LEU A 311 18.88 -6.73 9.26
C LEU A 311 18.25 -5.64 10.15
N PRO A 312 18.25 -4.37 9.72
CA PRO A 312 17.67 -3.29 10.51
C PRO A 312 16.14 -3.38 10.57
N TYR A 313 15.55 -2.94 11.69
CA TYR A 313 14.09 -2.83 11.84
C TYR A 313 13.53 -1.48 11.36
N SER A 314 14.40 -0.50 11.12
CA SER A 314 14.08 0.73 10.40
C SER A 314 15.31 1.14 9.60
N GLY A 315 15.12 1.45 8.32
CA GLY A 315 16.17 1.79 7.37
C GLY A 315 16.84 3.14 7.65
N PRO A 316 17.72 3.60 6.75
CA PRO A 316 18.28 4.95 6.83
C PRO A 316 17.15 5.99 6.78
N MET A 317 17.22 7.11 7.48
CA MET A 317 18.33 7.58 8.32
C MET A 317 18.36 6.99 9.75
N MET A 318 17.36 6.19 10.14
CA MET A 318 17.27 5.65 11.51
C MET A 318 18.25 4.52 11.80
N ASN A 319 18.37 3.54 10.91
CA ASN A 319 19.27 2.38 10.99
C ASN A 319 19.25 1.69 12.37
N LYS A 320 18.05 1.36 12.88
CA LYS A 320 17.88 0.71 14.19
C LYS A 320 17.83 -0.81 14.06
N TYR A 321 18.26 -1.50 15.12
CA TYR A 321 18.47 -2.94 15.19
C TYR A 321 18.00 -3.48 16.54
N GLY A 322 17.87 -4.80 16.70
CA GLY A 322 17.30 -5.40 17.91
C GLY A 322 15.79 -5.73 17.80
N SER A 323 15.36 -6.26 16.65
CA SER A 323 14.04 -6.88 16.45
C SER A 323 14.17 -8.18 15.66
N ASP A 324 13.80 -9.30 16.27
CA ASP A 324 13.78 -10.59 15.55
C ASP A 324 12.60 -10.66 14.56
N THR A 325 11.46 -10.04 14.86
CA THR A 325 10.28 -10.02 13.96
C THR A 325 10.56 -9.19 12.70
N TYR A 326 11.04 -7.94 12.81
CA TYR A 326 11.32 -7.08 11.64
C TYR A 326 12.48 -7.59 10.79
N HIS A 327 13.46 -8.26 11.40
CA HIS A 327 14.49 -8.98 10.65
C HIS A 327 13.87 -10.04 9.73
N MET A 328 12.95 -10.86 10.23
CA MET A 328 12.26 -11.88 9.42
C MET A 328 11.25 -11.29 8.43
N TRP A 329 10.59 -10.17 8.74
CA TRP A 329 9.72 -9.47 7.79
C TRP A 329 10.47 -9.10 6.49
N THR A 330 11.73 -8.64 6.60
CA THR A 330 12.58 -8.38 5.42
C THR A 330 12.80 -9.64 4.58
N LEU A 331 13.06 -10.78 5.23
CA LEU A 331 13.29 -12.06 4.56
C LEU A 331 12.02 -12.63 3.91
N ALA A 332 10.85 -12.46 4.55
CA ALA A 332 9.56 -12.87 3.99
C ALA A 332 9.17 -12.01 2.78
N ALA A 333 9.21 -10.69 2.92
CA ALA A 333 8.91 -9.73 1.86
C ALA A 333 9.80 -9.86 0.62
N SER A 334 11.01 -10.41 0.78
CA SER A 334 11.92 -10.71 -0.34
C SER A 334 11.41 -11.84 -1.26
N TRP A 335 10.63 -12.79 -0.73
CA TRP A 335 9.90 -13.74 -1.58
C TRP A 335 8.69 -13.07 -2.24
N ASP A 336 7.94 -12.26 -1.50
CA ASP A 336 6.72 -11.64 -2.03
C ASP A 336 7.06 -10.74 -3.24
N TYR A 337 8.14 -9.94 -3.14
CA TYR A 337 8.72 -9.21 -4.28
C TYR A 337 9.07 -10.12 -5.48
N TYR A 338 9.74 -11.26 -5.23
CA TYR A 338 10.09 -12.20 -6.29
C TYR A 338 8.87 -12.90 -6.90
N GLN A 339 7.81 -13.16 -6.12
CA GLN A 339 6.55 -13.72 -6.62
C GLN A 339 5.87 -12.75 -7.61
N TYR A 340 5.83 -11.45 -7.32
CA TYR A 340 5.27 -10.46 -8.24
C TYR A 340 6.12 -10.19 -9.48
N THR A 341 7.46 -10.28 -9.39
CA THR A 341 8.37 -9.85 -10.48
C THR A 341 9.03 -10.96 -11.28
N GLY A 342 9.37 -12.09 -10.65
CA GLY A 342 10.34 -13.04 -11.19
C GLY A 342 11.74 -12.45 -11.37
N ASP A 343 12.10 -11.36 -10.68
CA ASP A 343 13.41 -10.69 -10.81
C ASP A 343 14.52 -11.51 -10.15
N ARG A 344 14.92 -12.57 -10.86
CA ARG A 344 16.04 -13.44 -10.51
C ARG A 344 17.32 -12.63 -10.32
N LYS A 345 17.58 -11.63 -11.17
CA LYS A 345 18.82 -10.83 -11.10
C LYS A 345 18.96 -10.09 -9.77
N TRP A 346 17.85 -9.65 -9.19
CA TRP A 346 17.86 -9.11 -7.83
C TRP A 346 18.14 -10.20 -6.79
N VAL A 347 17.51 -11.38 -6.89
CA VAL A 347 17.76 -12.52 -5.98
C VAL A 347 19.22 -12.98 -6.05
N ASP A 348 19.77 -13.24 -7.25
CA ASP A 348 21.19 -13.59 -7.49
C ASP A 348 22.11 -12.58 -6.78
N GLY A 349 21.71 -11.29 -6.75
CA GLY A 349 22.46 -10.18 -6.16
C GLY A 349 22.37 -10.03 -4.63
N ILE A 350 21.30 -10.54 -4.00
CA ILE A 350 21.11 -10.49 -2.52
C ILE A 350 21.25 -11.85 -1.84
N TRP A 351 21.44 -12.95 -2.59
CA TRP A 351 21.33 -14.31 -2.04
C TRP A 351 22.28 -14.60 -0.87
N ASP A 352 23.53 -14.13 -0.94
CA ASP A 352 24.49 -14.26 0.17
C ASP A 352 24.09 -13.43 1.41
N GLN A 353 23.37 -12.32 1.24
CA GLN A 353 22.77 -11.58 2.35
C GLN A 353 21.54 -12.32 2.91
N TYR A 354 20.67 -12.85 2.04
CA TYR A 354 19.51 -13.65 2.43
C TYR A 354 19.90 -14.83 3.32
N LYS A 355 20.85 -15.67 2.87
CA LYS A 355 21.35 -16.84 3.61
C LYS A 355 21.87 -16.45 5.00
N ARG A 356 22.73 -15.43 5.10
CA ARG A 356 23.23 -14.93 6.40
C ARG A 356 22.11 -14.43 7.31
N GLY A 357 21.02 -13.90 6.77
CA GLY A 357 19.84 -13.55 7.56
C GLY A 357 19.15 -14.79 8.13
N VAL A 358 18.83 -15.77 7.29
CA VAL A 358 18.21 -17.05 7.72
C VAL A 358 19.10 -17.81 8.72
N ASP A 359 20.42 -17.69 8.60
CA ASP A 359 21.37 -18.28 9.54
C ASP A 359 21.44 -17.50 10.87
N TYR A 360 21.42 -16.16 10.85
CA TYR A 360 21.38 -15.30 12.05
C TYR A 360 20.16 -15.61 12.93
N ILE A 361 18.97 -15.68 12.33
CA ILE A 361 17.74 -16.00 13.06
C ILE A 361 17.63 -17.50 13.36
N GLY A 362 18.10 -18.35 12.45
CA GLY A 362 18.11 -19.80 12.62
C GLY A 362 18.99 -20.29 13.77
N ALA A 363 20.02 -19.52 14.16
CA ALA A 363 20.85 -19.80 15.33
C ALA A 363 20.10 -19.61 16.67
N LYS A 364 18.85 -19.13 16.65
CA LYS A 364 18.01 -18.88 17.84
C LYS A 364 16.86 -19.90 17.99
N THR A 365 16.85 -20.96 17.18
CA THR A 365 15.99 -22.13 17.45
C THR A 365 16.55 -22.89 18.66
N ASP A 366 15.72 -23.16 19.65
CA ASP A 366 16.09 -23.83 20.90
C ASP A 366 15.93 -25.36 20.84
N ASP A 367 16.19 -26.04 21.96
CA ASP A 367 16.10 -27.51 22.07
C ASP A 367 14.65 -28.03 22.06
N GLN A 368 13.66 -27.14 22.11
CA GLN A 368 12.24 -27.44 21.95
C GLN A 368 11.78 -27.38 20.49
N GLY A 369 12.64 -26.90 19.59
CA GLY A 369 12.36 -26.77 18.16
C GLY A 369 11.59 -25.51 17.77
N LEU A 370 11.37 -24.57 18.68
CA LEU A 370 10.83 -23.24 18.37
C LEU A 370 11.95 -22.20 18.26
N LEU A 371 11.67 -21.12 17.54
CA LEU A 371 12.45 -19.89 17.58
C LEU A 371 12.22 -19.20 18.93
N SER A 372 13.29 -19.06 19.71
CA SER A 372 13.30 -18.34 20.99
C SER A 372 13.90 -16.94 20.77
N ILE A 373 13.05 -15.90 20.71
CA ILE A 373 13.52 -14.56 20.34
C ILE A 373 14.43 -13.97 21.42
N THR A 374 15.51 -13.33 20.98
CA THR A 374 16.46 -12.62 21.84
C THR A 374 16.35 -11.11 21.69
N GLU A 375 15.88 -10.63 20.54
CA GLU A 375 15.80 -9.22 20.20
C GLU A 375 14.35 -8.74 20.20
N THR A 376 14.06 -7.77 21.08
CA THR A 376 12.72 -7.58 21.67
C THR A 376 11.91 -6.41 21.12
N ALA A 377 12.45 -5.59 20.23
CA ALA A 377 11.66 -4.54 19.58
C ALA A 377 10.67 -5.18 18.58
N ASP A 378 9.46 -4.64 18.48
CA ASP A 378 8.38 -5.20 17.67
C ASP A 378 7.35 -4.12 17.33
N SER A 379 6.37 -4.41 16.47
CA SER A 379 5.33 -3.44 16.11
C SER A 379 4.51 -3.05 17.35
N VAL A 380 4.32 -1.74 17.56
CA VAL A 380 3.55 -1.09 18.65
C VAL A 380 3.91 -1.48 20.11
N ARG A 381 4.92 -2.32 20.35
CA ARG A 381 5.25 -2.88 21.68
C ARG A 381 6.72 -3.31 21.81
N SER A 382 7.06 -3.94 22.92
CA SER A 382 8.27 -4.76 23.05
C SER A 382 7.88 -6.13 23.57
N LEU A 383 8.42 -7.18 22.95
CA LEU A 383 8.13 -8.57 23.30
C LEU A 383 9.03 -9.06 24.44
N PRO A 384 8.52 -9.90 25.36
CA PRO A 384 9.38 -10.77 26.17
C PRO A 384 10.29 -11.65 25.30
N LYS A 385 11.45 -12.05 25.84
CA LYS A 385 12.28 -13.08 25.19
C LYS A 385 11.63 -14.46 25.32
N GLY A 386 11.82 -15.34 24.34
CA GLY A 386 11.31 -16.72 24.36
C GLY A 386 10.50 -17.12 23.12
N GLU A 387 9.76 -18.23 23.23
CA GLU A 387 9.06 -18.93 22.15
C GLU A 387 7.80 -18.20 21.66
N ASN A 388 7.96 -17.03 21.03
CA ASN A 388 6.86 -16.16 20.62
C ASN A 388 6.16 -16.62 19.32
N LEU A 389 4.82 -16.57 19.28
CA LEU A 389 4.01 -17.04 18.14
C LEU A 389 4.32 -16.30 16.82
N ILE A 390 4.21 -14.98 16.74
CA ILE A 390 4.41 -14.24 15.48
C ILE A 390 5.84 -14.45 14.94
N ALA A 391 6.84 -14.48 15.81
CA ALA A 391 8.21 -14.81 15.42
C ALA A 391 8.33 -16.23 14.83
N ASN A 392 7.68 -17.22 15.43
CA ASN A 392 7.70 -18.61 14.95
C ASN A 392 6.96 -18.79 13.62
N VAL A 393 5.83 -18.11 13.42
CA VAL A 393 5.09 -18.09 12.15
C VAL A 393 5.91 -17.42 11.04
N LEU A 394 6.57 -16.29 11.34
CA LEU A 394 7.46 -15.61 10.40
C LEU A 394 8.66 -16.50 10.02
N MET A 395 9.28 -17.19 10.99
CA MET A 395 10.39 -18.11 10.71
C MET A 395 9.94 -19.29 9.83
N TRP A 396 8.73 -19.81 10.05
CA TRP A 396 8.15 -20.83 9.18
C TRP A 396 7.88 -20.29 7.76
N ARG A 397 7.38 -19.05 7.61
CA ARG A 397 7.20 -18.39 6.29
C ARG A 397 8.55 -18.23 5.58
N VAL A 398 9.58 -17.76 6.29
CA VAL A 398 10.94 -17.55 5.78
C VAL A 398 11.60 -18.85 5.34
N LEU A 399 11.45 -19.95 6.09
CA LEU A 399 11.98 -21.26 5.67
C LEU A 399 11.20 -21.85 4.49
N THR A 400 9.87 -21.74 4.50
CA THR A 400 9.01 -22.25 3.41
C THR A 400 9.26 -21.52 2.09
N THR A 401 9.39 -20.20 2.12
CA THR A 401 9.68 -19.37 0.93
C THR A 401 11.15 -19.38 0.54
N GLY A 402 12.07 -19.37 1.51
CA GLY A 402 13.50 -19.55 1.30
C GLY A 402 13.84 -20.89 0.63
N SER A 403 13.06 -21.94 0.88
CA SER A 403 13.15 -23.20 0.14
C SER A 403 12.85 -23.04 -1.35
N GLN A 404 11.94 -22.13 -1.73
CA GLN A 404 11.65 -21.82 -3.13
C GLN A 404 12.73 -20.94 -3.74
N LEU A 405 13.20 -19.90 -3.04
CA LEU A 405 14.34 -19.07 -3.49
C LEU A 405 15.60 -19.92 -3.70
N ALA A 406 15.90 -20.86 -2.81
CA ALA A 406 17.01 -21.79 -2.99
C ALA A 406 16.89 -22.65 -4.27
N LYS A 407 15.67 -23.00 -4.72
CA LYS A 407 15.46 -23.69 -6.01
C LYS A 407 15.70 -22.76 -7.20
N VAL A 408 15.32 -21.49 -7.10
CA VAL A 408 15.62 -20.46 -8.13
C VAL A 408 17.15 -20.35 -8.27
N GLU A 409 17.86 -20.27 -7.16
CA GLU A 409 19.33 -20.22 -7.08
C GLU A 409 20.03 -21.54 -7.47
N GLY A 410 19.27 -22.63 -7.67
CA GLY A 410 19.80 -23.95 -8.02
C GLY A 410 20.39 -24.73 -6.84
N ASP A 411 20.35 -24.20 -5.62
CA ASP A 411 20.79 -24.89 -4.40
C ASP A 411 19.70 -25.84 -3.89
N THR A 412 19.61 -27.00 -4.55
CA THR A 412 18.66 -28.06 -4.18
C THR A 412 18.88 -28.61 -2.78
N THR A 413 20.10 -28.52 -2.24
CA THR A 413 20.45 -29.04 -0.91
C THR A 413 19.95 -28.11 0.18
N LEU A 414 20.17 -26.80 0.04
CA LEU A 414 19.63 -25.79 0.94
C LEU A 414 18.11 -25.70 0.83
N ALA A 415 17.54 -25.87 -0.38
CA ALA A 415 16.09 -25.96 -0.57
C ALA A 415 15.46 -27.10 0.23
N GLN A 416 16.08 -28.29 0.22
CA GLN A 416 15.64 -29.43 1.03
C GLN A 416 15.84 -29.19 2.53
N SER A 417 16.97 -28.58 2.93
CA SER A 417 17.24 -28.22 4.34
C SER A 417 16.19 -27.26 4.91
N TYR A 418 15.90 -26.17 4.20
CA TYR A 418 14.87 -25.20 4.60
C TYR A 418 13.47 -25.82 4.62
N ALA A 419 13.10 -26.67 3.66
CA ALA A 419 11.82 -27.39 3.67
C ALA A 419 11.68 -28.34 4.88
N HIS A 420 12.75 -29.08 5.21
CA HIS A 420 12.75 -29.97 6.39
C HIS A 420 12.65 -29.17 7.70
N ARG A 421 13.39 -28.07 7.82
CA ARG A 421 13.31 -27.15 8.97
C ARG A 421 11.91 -26.54 9.11
N ALA A 422 11.27 -26.14 8.00
CA ALA A 422 9.90 -25.64 8.02
C ALA A 422 8.89 -26.70 8.50
N ALA A 423 9.02 -27.95 8.04
CA ALA A 423 8.14 -29.04 8.46
C ALA A 423 8.30 -29.33 9.97
N ALA A 424 9.54 -29.41 10.47
CA ALA A 424 9.83 -29.59 11.89
C ALA A 424 9.28 -28.44 12.75
N LEU A 425 9.50 -27.19 12.32
CA LEU A 425 9.02 -25.99 13.01
C LEU A 425 7.49 -25.93 13.06
N ARG A 426 6.78 -26.28 11.97
CA ARG A 426 5.32 -26.41 11.98
C ARG A 426 4.85 -27.43 13.02
N THR A 427 5.52 -28.58 13.12
CA THR A 427 5.21 -29.60 14.14
C THR A 427 5.45 -29.10 15.56
N ALA A 428 6.51 -28.33 15.81
CA ALA A 428 6.76 -27.71 17.11
C ALA A 428 5.69 -26.66 17.47
N ILE A 429 5.31 -25.79 16.52
CA ILE A 429 4.25 -24.79 16.69
C ILE A 429 2.91 -25.48 17.03
N ASP A 430 2.54 -26.50 16.25
CA ASP A 430 1.30 -27.25 16.43
C ASP A 430 1.24 -28.08 17.73
N SER A 431 2.39 -28.47 18.31
CA SER A 431 2.43 -29.25 19.54
C SER A 431 2.62 -28.41 20.81
N ARG A 432 3.22 -27.21 20.72
CA ARG A 432 3.52 -26.35 21.87
C ARG A 432 2.62 -25.12 22.01
N LEU A 433 2.11 -24.58 20.90
CA LEU A 433 1.34 -23.32 20.91
C LEU A 433 -0.17 -23.52 20.67
N TRP A 434 -0.64 -24.64 20.12
CA TRP A 434 -2.06 -24.83 19.83
C TRP A 434 -2.91 -25.09 21.09
N ASP A 435 -3.90 -24.23 21.37
CA ASP A 435 -4.93 -24.49 22.38
C ASP A 435 -6.18 -25.09 21.72
N GLU A 436 -6.30 -26.42 21.82
CA GLU A 436 -7.43 -27.19 21.31
C GLU A 436 -8.79 -26.81 21.93
N LYS A 437 -8.83 -26.18 23.11
CA LYS A 437 -10.08 -25.69 23.72
C LYS A 437 -10.50 -24.32 23.17
N LYS A 438 -9.54 -23.49 22.75
CA LYS A 438 -9.78 -22.18 22.14
C LYS A 438 -9.94 -22.25 20.62
N GLY A 439 -9.32 -23.23 19.98
CA GLY A 439 -9.24 -23.30 18.51
C GLY A 439 -8.30 -22.26 17.91
N ALA A 440 -7.27 -21.86 18.67
CA ALA A 440 -6.31 -20.82 18.32
C ALA A 440 -4.94 -21.13 18.94
N TYR A 441 -3.89 -20.46 18.45
CA TYR A 441 -2.55 -20.54 19.02
C TYR A 441 -2.35 -19.53 20.16
N ARG A 442 -1.65 -19.95 21.21
CA ARG A 442 -1.16 -19.10 22.32
C ARG A 442 -0.03 -18.19 21.85
N PHE A 443 0.09 -17.03 22.46
CA PHE A 443 1.13 -16.03 22.16
C PHE A 443 2.56 -16.50 22.53
N TYR A 444 2.65 -17.34 23.58
CA TYR A 444 3.80 -18.11 24.06
C TYR A 444 3.25 -19.41 24.68
N PRO A 445 4.03 -20.50 24.88
CA PRO A 445 3.51 -21.79 25.34
C PRO A 445 2.69 -21.74 26.63
N ASP A 446 3.16 -20.99 27.65
CA ASP A 446 2.49 -20.83 28.94
C ASP A 446 1.47 -19.67 28.98
N SER A 447 1.07 -19.11 27.83
CA SER A 447 0.22 -17.92 27.77
C SER A 447 -1.27 -18.24 27.67
N ASP A 448 -2.10 -17.57 28.47
CA ASP A 448 -3.56 -17.48 28.26
C ASP A 448 -3.95 -16.52 27.13
N VAL A 449 -3.02 -15.67 26.67
CA VAL A 449 -3.25 -14.74 25.55
C VAL A 449 -3.13 -15.47 24.23
N HIS A 450 -4.13 -15.28 23.36
CA HIS A 450 -4.16 -15.80 22.00
C HIS A 450 -4.08 -14.57 21.07
N ALA A 451 -2.85 -14.21 20.69
CA ALA A 451 -2.58 -12.92 20.05
C ALA A 451 -3.23 -12.80 18.66
N GLN A 452 -3.73 -11.62 18.33
CA GLN A 452 -4.40 -11.34 17.06
C GLN A 452 -3.46 -11.58 15.87
N ASP A 453 -2.27 -10.98 15.91
CA ASP A 453 -1.32 -10.98 14.80
C ASP A 453 -0.75 -12.38 14.45
N GLY A 454 -0.24 -13.12 15.43
CA GLY A 454 0.34 -14.45 15.22
C GLY A 454 -0.68 -15.48 14.77
N ASN A 455 -1.94 -15.36 15.23
CA ASN A 455 -3.04 -16.20 14.74
C ASN A 455 -3.45 -15.84 13.31
N ALA A 456 -3.58 -14.54 13.01
CA ALA A 456 -3.89 -14.07 11.67
C ALA A 456 -2.81 -14.51 10.65
N LEU A 457 -1.53 -14.33 10.96
CA LEU A 457 -0.43 -14.74 10.09
C LEU A 457 -0.33 -16.26 9.92
N ALA A 458 -0.63 -17.04 10.97
CA ALA A 458 -0.65 -18.50 10.88
C ALA A 458 -1.68 -18.99 9.85
N VAL A 459 -2.78 -18.26 9.67
CA VAL A 459 -3.80 -18.55 8.65
C VAL A 459 -3.44 -17.93 7.30
N TRP A 460 -3.14 -16.63 7.24
CA TRP A 460 -2.86 -15.91 5.98
C TRP A 460 -1.69 -16.54 5.20
N TYR A 461 -0.63 -17.00 5.89
CA TYR A 461 0.50 -17.68 5.24
C TYR A 461 0.31 -19.20 5.06
N GLY A 462 -0.81 -19.80 5.48
CA GLY A 462 -1.10 -21.22 5.28
C GLY A 462 -0.34 -22.19 6.19
N LEU A 463 0.06 -21.74 7.40
CA LEU A 463 0.61 -22.63 8.43
C LEU A 463 -0.50 -23.49 9.05
N ALA A 464 -1.64 -22.88 9.36
CA ALA A 464 -2.85 -23.58 9.77
C ALA A 464 -3.45 -24.34 8.57
N ASP A 465 -3.87 -25.59 8.77
CA ASP A 465 -4.74 -26.29 7.82
C ASP A 465 -6.16 -25.67 7.80
N GLN A 466 -6.98 -25.99 6.79
CA GLN A 466 -8.32 -25.40 6.63
C GLN A 466 -9.22 -25.54 7.87
N SER A 467 -9.08 -26.63 8.63
CA SER A 467 -9.87 -26.87 9.84
C SER A 467 -9.42 -25.96 10.98
N LYS A 468 -8.11 -25.84 11.21
CA LYS A 468 -7.56 -24.87 12.16
C LYS A 468 -7.83 -23.43 11.73
N ALA A 469 -7.68 -23.11 10.45
CA ALA A 469 -7.89 -21.79 9.89
C ALA A 469 -9.32 -21.28 10.13
N ARG A 470 -10.33 -22.12 9.90
CA ARG A 470 -11.74 -21.78 10.18
C ARG A 470 -12.02 -21.58 11.67
N ARG A 471 -11.36 -22.36 12.54
CA ARG A 471 -11.45 -22.18 14.00
C ARG A 471 -10.77 -20.89 14.46
N ILE A 472 -9.59 -20.57 13.94
CA ILE A 472 -8.87 -19.32 14.21
C ILE A 472 -9.68 -18.12 13.72
N SER A 473 -10.21 -18.17 12.50
CA SER A 473 -11.12 -17.15 11.94
C SER A 473 -12.31 -16.91 12.87
N SER A 474 -12.97 -17.99 13.33
CA SER A 474 -14.07 -17.88 14.29
C SER A 474 -13.62 -17.32 15.65
N TYR A 475 -12.42 -17.65 16.14
CA TYR A 475 -11.86 -17.09 17.37
C TYR A 475 -11.59 -15.59 17.23
N LEU A 476 -10.97 -15.15 16.13
CA LEU A 476 -10.60 -13.74 15.93
C LEU A 476 -11.83 -12.80 15.95
N THR A 477 -12.97 -13.24 15.41
CA THR A 477 -14.24 -12.48 15.53
C THR A 477 -14.71 -12.23 16.98
N THR A 478 -14.22 -12.99 17.97
CA THR A 478 -14.54 -12.76 19.39
C THR A 478 -13.76 -11.60 20.02
N ASN A 479 -12.72 -11.09 19.34
CA ASN A 479 -11.96 -9.91 19.74
C ASN A 479 -12.57 -8.59 19.21
N TRP A 480 -13.69 -8.63 18.48
CA TRP A 480 -14.27 -7.47 17.83
C TRP A 480 -15.09 -6.57 18.77
N ASN A 481 -15.07 -5.27 18.51
CA ASN A 481 -15.96 -4.26 19.09
C ASN A 481 -16.64 -3.44 17.97
N ASP A 482 -17.41 -2.40 18.31
CA ASP A 482 -18.13 -1.57 17.33
C ASP A 482 -17.24 -0.76 16.37
N ARG A 483 -15.92 -0.74 16.58
CA ARG A 483 -14.94 0.00 15.77
C ARG A 483 -13.96 -0.88 14.99
N GLY A 484 -13.84 -2.18 15.31
CA GLY A 484 -12.90 -3.08 14.62
C GLY A 484 -12.51 -4.30 15.46
N SER A 485 -11.42 -4.95 15.08
CA SER A 485 -10.81 -6.03 15.85
C SER A 485 -9.80 -5.49 16.86
N THR A 486 -9.89 -5.92 18.11
CA THR A 486 -8.97 -5.54 19.17
C THR A 486 -7.83 -6.54 19.30
N SER A 487 -6.65 -6.08 19.74
CA SER A 487 -5.48 -6.93 19.98
C SER A 487 -5.36 -7.27 21.48
N PRO A 488 -5.67 -8.50 21.94
CA PRO A 488 -5.52 -8.89 23.34
C PRO A 488 -4.10 -8.67 23.88
N GLU A 489 -3.10 -8.93 23.04
CA GLU A 489 -1.67 -8.75 23.31
C GLU A 489 -1.21 -7.28 23.37
N ASN A 490 -2.02 -6.34 22.86
CA ASN A 490 -1.77 -4.90 22.95
C ASN A 490 -2.91 -4.18 23.70
N LYS A 491 -3.26 -4.70 24.89
CA LYS A 491 -4.16 -4.06 25.87
C LYS A 491 -5.59 -3.78 25.32
N GLY A 492 -6.01 -4.51 24.30
CA GLY A 492 -7.32 -4.33 23.65
C GLY A 492 -7.43 -3.10 22.75
N ASN A 493 -6.32 -2.43 22.39
CA ASN A 493 -6.34 -1.40 21.33
C ASN A 493 -6.80 -2.01 19.99
N LEU A 494 -7.27 -1.17 19.05
CA LEU A 494 -7.62 -1.65 17.72
C LEU A 494 -6.34 -2.07 16.97
N GLY A 495 -6.31 -3.32 16.52
CA GLY A 495 -5.20 -3.85 15.74
C GLY A 495 -5.29 -3.34 14.32
N VAL A 496 -4.57 -2.27 13.99
CA VAL A 496 -4.58 -1.75 12.60
C VAL A 496 -3.66 -2.59 11.71
N PHE A 497 -2.38 -2.75 12.10
CA PHE A 497 -1.45 -3.66 11.42
C PHE A 497 -1.90 -5.12 11.51
N ALA A 498 -2.24 -5.59 12.72
CA ALA A 498 -2.76 -6.93 12.95
C ALA A 498 -4.11 -7.17 12.24
N GLY A 499 -4.95 -6.14 12.11
CA GLY A 499 -6.19 -6.18 11.35
C GLY A 499 -5.97 -6.38 9.86
N SER A 500 -4.96 -5.73 9.26
CA SER A 500 -4.58 -6.00 7.86
C SER A 500 -4.24 -7.48 7.64
N MET A 501 -3.62 -8.14 8.62
CA MET A 501 -3.37 -9.58 8.60
C MET A 501 -4.67 -10.38 8.77
N GLU A 502 -5.52 -9.99 9.74
CA GLU A 502 -6.78 -10.67 10.07
C GLU A 502 -7.80 -10.66 8.92
N VAL A 503 -7.92 -9.56 8.19
CA VAL A 503 -8.74 -9.48 6.98
C VAL A 503 -8.31 -10.53 5.95
N ASN A 504 -7.01 -10.65 5.69
CA ASN A 504 -6.48 -11.65 4.75
C ASN A 504 -6.58 -13.08 5.32
N ALA A 505 -6.45 -13.24 6.64
CA ALA A 505 -6.66 -14.50 7.34
C ALA A 505 -8.10 -15.04 7.22
N HIS A 506 -9.11 -14.17 7.28
CA HIS A 506 -10.50 -14.56 7.09
C HIS A 506 -10.75 -15.15 5.70
N PHE A 507 -10.25 -14.52 4.64
CA PHE A 507 -10.36 -15.08 3.29
C PHE A 507 -9.52 -16.37 3.12
N ALA A 508 -8.30 -16.43 3.66
CA ALA A 508 -7.48 -17.64 3.62
C ALA A 508 -8.09 -18.83 4.40
N ALA A 509 -8.88 -18.58 5.46
CA ALA A 509 -9.69 -19.60 6.14
C ALA A 509 -10.84 -20.13 5.26
N GLY A 510 -11.36 -19.28 4.38
CA GLY A 510 -12.18 -19.62 3.22
C GLY A 510 -13.57 -20.18 3.52
N GLY A 511 -14.48 -19.97 2.57
CA GLY A 511 -15.85 -20.45 2.63
C GLY A 511 -16.76 -19.46 3.37
N THR A 512 -18.04 -19.44 2.97
CA THR A 512 -18.98 -18.32 3.18
C THR A 512 -18.90 -17.58 4.53
N THR A 513 -18.81 -18.28 5.66
CA THR A 513 -18.74 -17.65 6.99
C THR A 513 -17.45 -16.86 7.23
N ALA A 514 -16.31 -17.37 6.74
CA ALA A 514 -15.02 -16.71 6.87
C ALA A 514 -14.88 -15.59 5.83
N ASP A 515 -15.34 -15.81 4.59
CA ASP A 515 -15.40 -14.78 3.54
C ASP A 515 -16.22 -13.56 4.01
N GLN A 516 -17.37 -13.80 4.64
CA GLN A 516 -18.21 -12.74 5.22
C GLN A 516 -17.50 -12.02 6.38
N ALA A 517 -16.80 -12.74 7.26
CA ALA A 517 -16.04 -12.12 8.35
C ALA A 517 -14.93 -11.19 7.82
N GLY A 518 -14.25 -11.56 6.73
CA GLY A 518 -13.28 -10.69 6.07
C GLY A 518 -13.91 -9.39 5.58
N VAL A 519 -15.04 -9.47 4.88
CA VAL A 519 -15.78 -8.29 4.41
C VAL A 519 -16.34 -7.44 5.55
N ASP A 520 -16.93 -8.06 6.57
CA ASP A 520 -17.53 -7.33 7.70
C ASP A 520 -16.47 -6.64 8.57
N LEU A 521 -15.27 -7.21 8.71
CA LEU A 521 -14.13 -6.55 9.35
C LEU A 521 -13.63 -5.35 8.54
N ILE A 522 -13.56 -5.48 7.19
CA ILE A 522 -13.23 -4.36 6.30
C ILE A 522 -14.23 -3.20 6.52
N ARG A 523 -15.53 -3.48 6.41
CA ARG A 523 -16.61 -2.49 6.61
C ARG A 523 -16.54 -1.85 8.00
N ARG A 524 -16.38 -2.66 9.04
CA ARG A 524 -16.35 -2.24 10.44
C ARG A 524 -15.16 -1.32 10.74
N GLN A 525 -13.95 -1.74 10.42
CA GLN A 525 -12.73 -1.06 10.86
C GLN A 525 -12.25 0.02 9.88
N TRP A 526 -12.23 -0.27 8.57
CA TRP A 526 -11.80 0.72 7.58
C TRP A 526 -12.92 1.67 7.19
N GLY A 527 -14.19 1.26 7.26
CA GLY A 527 -15.31 2.19 7.17
C GLY A 527 -15.32 3.17 8.34
N ALA A 528 -15.08 2.70 9.58
CA ALA A 528 -14.95 3.59 10.74
C ALA A 528 -13.81 4.60 10.58
N MET A 529 -12.63 4.21 10.06
CA MET A 529 -11.54 5.15 9.78
C MET A 529 -11.84 6.11 8.61
N LEU A 530 -12.56 5.65 7.57
CA LEU A 530 -12.78 6.44 6.36
C LEU A 530 -13.91 7.48 6.50
N ASP A 531 -14.93 7.19 7.30
CA ASP A 531 -16.09 8.08 7.51
C ASP A 531 -15.94 9.02 8.72
N ASP A 532 -14.95 8.80 9.59
CA ASP A 532 -14.74 9.63 10.78
C ASP A 532 -14.59 11.13 10.42
N PRO A 533 -15.29 12.04 11.12
CA PRO A 533 -15.23 13.48 10.87
C PRO A 533 -13.91 14.14 11.29
N LEU A 534 -13.09 13.47 12.11
CA LEU A 534 -11.78 13.94 12.55
C LEU A 534 -10.64 13.39 11.68
N GLY A 535 -10.90 12.34 10.90
CA GLY A 535 -9.95 11.72 9.98
C GLY A 535 -9.77 12.45 8.64
N THR A 536 -8.87 11.93 7.82
CA THR A 536 -8.56 12.47 6.48
C THR A 536 -9.68 12.27 5.47
N ARG A 537 -10.46 11.19 5.62
CA ARG A 537 -11.50 10.68 4.69
C ARG A 537 -10.98 10.23 3.31
N SER A 538 -9.70 9.88 3.25
CA SER A 538 -9.03 9.43 2.02
C SER A 538 -7.93 8.39 2.23
N THR A 539 -7.51 8.14 3.47
CA THR A 539 -6.33 7.32 3.81
C THR A 539 -6.51 6.61 5.14
N PHE A 540 -5.67 5.61 5.41
CA PHE A 540 -5.74 4.79 6.62
C PHE A 540 -4.60 5.02 7.61
N TRP A 541 -4.92 4.85 8.88
CA TRP A 541 -4.14 5.42 9.99
C TRP A 541 -3.11 4.45 10.54
N GLU A 542 -2.13 4.99 11.26
CA GLU A 542 -1.13 4.22 12.00
C GLU A 542 -1.77 3.40 13.13
N SER A 543 -2.61 4.03 13.97
CA SER A 543 -3.22 3.36 15.12
C SER A 543 -4.47 4.08 15.60
N SER A 544 -5.31 3.36 16.34
CA SER A 544 -6.49 3.91 17.02
C SER A 544 -6.70 3.23 18.38
N ARG A 545 -7.26 3.99 19.32
CA ARG A 545 -7.78 3.43 20.59
C ARG A 545 -9.09 2.65 20.37
N PRO A 546 -9.54 1.85 21.38
CA PRO A 546 -10.73 1.00 21.26
C PRO A 546 -12.04 1.76 20.96
N ASP A 547 -12.09 3.04 21.34
CA ASP A 547 -13.19 3.99 21.13
C ASP A 547 -13.18 4.67 19.75
N GLY A 548 -12.11 4.49 18.97
CA GLY A 548 -11.86 5.17 17.70
C GLY A 548 -11.03 6.46 17.81
N CYS A 549 -10.50 6.80 18.99
CA CYS A 549 -9.80 8.08 19.18
C CYS A 549 -8.41 8.11 18.53
N ILE A 550 -8.21 9.09 17.63
CA ILE A 550 -6.91 9.61 17.20
C ILE A 550 -6.36 10.48 18.34
N CYS A 551 -5.66 9.88 19.31
CA CYS A 551 -5.36 10.58 20.56
C CYS A 551 -3.99 11.30 20.62
N SER A 552 -3.31 11.52 19.49
CA SER A 552 -2.08 12.32 19.44
C SER A 552 -1.81 12.85 18.03
N THR A 553 -1.26 14.06 17.93
CA THR A 553 -0.73 14.64 16.68
C THR A 553 0.43 13.84 16.08
N TYR A 554 1.03 12.93 16.85
CA TYR A 554 2.08 12.01 16.41
C TYR A 554 1.55 10.97 15.40
N VAL A 555 0.41 10.34 15.71
CA VAL A 555 -0.20 9.25 14.93
C VAL A 555 -0.40 9.70 13.49
N SER A 556 0.19 9.02 12.51
CA SER A 556 -0.05 9.36 11.09
C SER A 556 -1.41 8.85 10.64
N LEU A 557 -2.09 9.61 9.78
CA LEU A 557 -3.37 9.21 9.17
C LEU A 557 -3.22 8.70 7.72
N ALA A 558 -1.97 8.49 7.28
CA ALA A 558 -1.60 7.75 6.08
C ALA A 558 -0.38 6.85 6.42
N HIS A 559 -0.64 5.58 6.74
CA HIS A 559 0.35 4.60 7.19
C HIS A 559 0.18 3.26 6.46
N ALA A 560 1.28 2.71 5.93
CA ALA A 560 1.28 1.65 4.92
C ALA A 560 0.71 0.33 5.45
N TRP A 561 1.03 -0.01 6.70
CA TRP A 561 0.57 -1.25 7.35
C TRP A 561 -0.96 -1.38 7.48
N ALA A 562 -1.71 -0.33 7.17
CA ALA A 562 -3.17 -0.27 7.26
C ALA A 562 -3.87 -0.57 5.93
N THR A 563 -3.16 -1.01 4.89
CA THR A 563 -3.70 -1.15 3.53
C THR A 563 -4.12 -2.58 3.13
N GLY A 564 -4.13 -3.52 4.09
CA GLY A 564 -4.54 -4.91 3.90
C GLY A 564 -5.85 -5.14 3.10
N PRO A 565 -6.90 -4.31 3.22
CA PRO A 565 -8.10 -4.44 2.40
C PRO A 565 -7.89 -4.24 0.90
N THR A 566 -6.93 -3.41 0.45
CA THR A 566 -6.63 -3.23 -0.98
C THR A 566 -6.12 -4.54 -1.58
N THR A 567 -5.25 -5.23 -0.85
CA THR A 567 -4.77 -6.59 -1.16
C THR A 567 -5.93 -7.59 -1.16
N ALA A 568 -6.67 -7.69 -0.05
CA ALA A 568 -7.73 -8.69 0.12
C ALA A 568 -8.91 -8.55 -0.85
N LEU A 569 -9.32 -7.32 -1.18
CA LEU A 569 -10.40 -7.09 -2.15
C LEU A 569 -9.97 -7.48 -3.57
N THR A 570 -8.71 -7.25 -3.95
CA THR A 570 -8.18 -7.65 -5.27
C THR A 570 -7.94 -9.16 -5.36
N PHE A 571 -7.23 -9.73 -4.38
CA PHE A 571 -6.75 -11.12 -4.44
C PHE A 571 -7.79 -12.13 -3.96
N SER A 572 -8.73 -11.75 -3.09
CA SER A 572 -9.73 -12.67 -2.54
C SER A 572 -11.16 -12.34 -2.97
N VAL A 573 -11.66 -11.12 -2.78
CA VAL A 573 -13.08 -10.83 -3.12
C VAL A 573 -13.31 -10.80 -4.64
N LEU A 574 -12.45 -10.11 -5.40
CA LEU A 574 -12.35 -10.32 -6.85
C LEU A 574 -11.76 -11.71 -7.15
N GLY A 575 -10.84 -12.18 -6.31
CA GLY A 575 -10.25 -13.53 -6.37
C GLY A 575 -9.00 -13.64 -7.24
N LEU A 576 -8.41 -12.52 -7.67
CA LEU A 576 -7.43 -12.49 -8.76
C LEU A 576 -5.99 -12.30 -8.23
N GLN A 577 -5.22 -13.38 -8.12
CA GLN A 577 -3.93 -13.40 -7.41
C GLN A 577 -2.81 -14.09 -8.22
N PRO A 578 -1.59 -13.50 -8.32
CA PRO A 578 -0.40 -14.20 -8.84
C PRO A 578 -0.01 -15.42 -7.99
N THR A 579 0.10 -16.59 -8.61
CA THR A 579 0.51 -17.84 -7.93
C THR A 579 1.92 -18.30 -8.28
N SER A 580 2.53 -17.77 -9.35
CA SER A 580 3.92 -18.02 -9.71
C SER A 580 4.68 -16.74 -10.08
N ALA A 581 6.01 -16.86 -10.16
CA ALA A 581 6.93 -15.74 -10.34
C ALA A 581 6.60 -14.90 -11.59
N GLY A 582 6.42 -13.59 -11.40
CA GLY A 582 6.06 -12.65 -12.46
C GLY A 582 4.57 -12.69 -12.86
N GLY A 583 3.72 -13.41 -12.11
CA GLY A 583 2.31 -13.61 -12.47
C GLY A 583 2.09 -14.50 -13.69
N ARG A 584 3.05 -15.35 -14.05
CA ARG A 584 2.92 -16.29 -15.19
C ARG A 584 1.81 -17.32 -14.99
N ALA A 585 1.53 -17.67 -13.75
CA ALA A 585 0.33 -18.39 -13.33
C ALA A 585 -0.42 -17.53 -12.29
N PHE A 586 -1.74 -17.65 -12.30
CA PHE A 586 -2.62 -16.89 -11.41
C PHE A 586 -3.86 -17.70 -11.01
N ASP A 587 -4.40 -17.37 -9.85
CA ASP A 587 -5.72 -17.79 -9.40
C ASP A 587 -6.77 -16.75 -9.80
N PHE A 588 -7.96 -17.22 -10.18
CA PHE A 588 -9.21 -16.47 -10.23
C PHE A 588 -10.24 -17.24 -9.38
N VAL A 589 -10.20 -17.02 -8.07
CA VAL A 589 -10.92 -17.79 -7.03
C VAL A 589 -11.77 -16.85 -6.15
N PRO A 590 -13.04 -16.55 -6.52
CA PRO A 590 -13.76 -15.44 -5.89
C PRO A 590 -14.42 -15.74 -4.53
N HIS A 591 -13.94 -15.09 -3.49
CA HIS A 591 -14.53 -15.06 -2.15
C HIS A 591 -15.71 -14.08 -2.10
N THR A 592 -16.84 -14.47 -2.71
CA THR A 592 -17.97 -13.57 -3.01
C THR A 592 -18.64 -12.87 -1.82
N ALA A 593 -18.58 -13.43 -0.60
CA ALA A 593 -19.31 -12.95 0.59
C ALA A 593 -20.79 -12.60 0.26
N ASP A 594 -21.34 -11.50 0.77
CA ASP A 594 -22.70 -11.02 0.44
C ASP A 594 -22.79 -10.17 -0.84
N LEU A 595 -21.67 -9.92 -1.52
CA LEU A 595 -21.63 -9.09 -2.73
C LEU A 595 -22.32 -9.79 -3.91
N THR A 596 -22.89 -8.99 -4.82
CA THR A 596 -23.56 -9.49 -6.03
C THR A 596 -22.70 -9.41 -7.29
N PHE A 597 -21.65 -8.58 -7.28
CA PHE A 597 -20.60 -8.59 -8.31
C PHE A 597 -19.29 -7.96 -7.81
N ALA A 598 -18.19 -8.36 -8.43
CA ALA A 598 -16.94 -7.60 -8.46
C ALA A 598 -16.28 -7.68 -9.85
N GLN A 599 -15.44 -6.69 -10.17
CA GLN A 599 -14.62 -6.63 -11.37
C GLN A 599 -13.32 -5.88 -11.07
N GLY A 600 -12.25 -6.21 -11.77
CA GLY A 600 -10.95 -5.59 -11.56
C GLY A 600 -9.83 -6.19 -12.40
N ARG A 601 -8.61 -5.75 -12.09
CA ARG A 601 -7.40 -6.08 -12.83
C ARG A 601 -6.21 -6.33 -11.90
N ILE A 602 -5.35 -7.25 -12.29
CA ILE A 602 -3.92 -7.25 -11.91
C ILE A 602 -3.05 -7.10 -13.16
N THR A 603 -1.80 -6.65 -13.00
CA THR A 603 -0.84 -6.54 -14.09
C THR A 603 0.31 -7.50 -13.84
N THR A 604 0.64 -8.33 -14.83
CA THR A 604 1.69 -9.36 -14.74
C THR A 604 2.83 -9.03 -15.68
N THR A 605 3.96 -9.74 -15.55
CA THR A 605 5.08 -9.64 -16.51
C THR A 605 4.70 -10.05 -17.94
N LEU A 606 3.54 -10.71 -18.13
CA LEU A 606 2.98 -11.08 -19.43
C LEU A 606 1.91 -10.08 -19.94
N GLY A 607 1.53 -9.08 -19.14
CA GLY A 607 0.47 -8.11 -19.42
C GLY A 607 -0.66 -8.11 -18.39
N PRO A 608 -1.72 -7.30 -18.60
CA PRO A 608 -2.86 -7.24 -17.70
C PRO A 608 -3.67 -8.54 -17.72
N VAL A 609 -4.21 -8.90 -16.56
CA VAL A 609 -5.30 -9.87 -16.41
C VAL A 609 -6.52 -9.11 -15.89
N ASP A 610 -7.58 -9.07 -16.68
CA ASP A 610 -8.88 -8.49 -16.31
C ASP A 610 -9.85 -9.62 -15.93
N ALA A 611 -10.59 -9.44 -14.83
CA ALA A 611 -11.61 -10.39 -14.41
C ALA A 611 -12.87 -9.69 -13.90
N SER A 612 -14.03 -10.33 -14.07
CA SER A 612 -15.27 -9.96 -13.41
C SER A 612 -16.13 -11.16 -13.08
N TRP A 613 -16.96 -11.05 -12.05
CA TRP A 613 -17.97 -12.05 -11.70
C TRP A 613 -19.26 -11.39 -11.22
N ARG A 614 -20.38 -12.09 -11.41
CA ARG A 614 -21.72 -11.74 -10.95
C ARG A 614 -22.40 -12.99 -10.40
N VAL A 615 -23.13 -12.84 -9.29
CA VAL A 615 -23.90 -13.94 -8.69
C VAL A 615 -25.34 -13.51 -8.43
N ASN A 616 -26.29 -14.33 -8.87
CA ASN A 616 -27.68 -14.23 -8.44
C ASN A 616 -28.02 -15.42 -7.53
N ARG A 617 -27.80 -15.23 -6.23
CA ARG A 617 -28.07 -16.23 -5.18
C ARG A 617 -29.55 -16.70 -5.11
N LYS A 618 -30.49 -16.00 -5.76
CA LYS A 618 -31.90 -16.41 -5.84
C LYS A 618 -32.20 -17.33 -7.03
N GLU A 619 -31.54 -17.10 -8.17
CA GLU A 619 -31.67 -17.91 -9.39
C GLU A 619 -30.69 -19.11 -9.41
N GLY A 620 -29.72 -19.15 -8.48
CA GLY A 620 -28.70 -20.20 -8.46
C GLY A 620 -27.71 -20.09 -9.61
N THR A 621 -27.50 -18.88 -10.11
CA THR A 621 -26.64 -18.58 -11.26
C THR A 621 -25.40 -17.80 -10.86
N TYR A 622 -24.30 -18.12 -11.53
CA TYR A 622 -23.03 -17.40 -11.47
C TYR A 622 -22.54 -17.17 -12.90
N HIS A 623 -21.96 -16.02 -13.16
CA HIS A 623 -21.43 -15.63 -14.46
C HIS A 623 -20.12 -14.86 -14.26
N ALA A 624 -19.10 -15.17 -15.04
CA ALA A 624 -17.81 -14.50 -14.97
C ALA A 624 -17.16 -14.32 -16.35
N GLU A 625 -16.38 -13.27 -16.48
CA GLU A 625 -15.54 -12.99 -17.64
C GLU A 625 -14.07 -12.93 -17.18
N LEU A 626 -13.17 -13.56 -17.93
CA LEU A 626 -11.73 -13.54 -17.69
C LEU A 626 -11.02 -13.18 -19.00
N THR A 627 -10.09 -12.23 -18.95
CA THR A 627 -9.17 -11.91 -20.05
C THR A 627 -7.73 -11.91 -19.53
N ALA A 628 -6.92 -12.87 -19.97
CA ALA A 628 -5.53 -13.06 -19.57
C ALA A 628 -4.58 -13.17 -20.78
N PRO A 629 -3.27 -12.92 -20.62
CA PRO A 629 -2.27 -13.19 -21.67
C PRO A 629 -2.28 -14.66 -22.08
N LYS A 630 -2.08 -14.96 -23.37
CA LYS A 630 -2.18 -16.35 -23.89
C LYS A 630 -1.13 -17.31 -23.31
N ASP A 631 0.04 -16.78 -22.96
CA ASP A 631 1.17 -17.54 -22.41
C ASP A 631 1.14 -17.61 -20.87
N SER A 632 -0.01 -17.30 -20.25
CA SER A 632 -0.26 -17.43 -18.81
C SER A 632 -1.10 -18.66 -18.47
N GLU A 633 -1.02 -19.11 -17.22
CA GLU A 633 -1.68 -20.32 -16.71
C GLU A 633 -2.69 -19.93 -15.60
N GLY A 634 -3.96 -19.74 -15.96
CA GLY A 634 -5.02 -19.38 -15.02
C GLY A 634 -5.74 -20.60 -14.42
N ARG A 635 -5.84 -20.65 -13.09
CA ARG A 635 -6.72 -21.56 -12.36
C ARG A 635 -7.97 -20.81 -11.91
N VAL A 636 -9.14 -21.20 -12.42
CA VAL A 636 -10.41 -20.50 -12.18
C VAL A 636 -11.31 -21.35 -11.29
N ALA A 637 -11.94 -20.76 -10.28
CA ALA A 637 -12.87 -21.45 -9.39
C ALA A 637 -14.27 -20.84 -9.45
N VAL A 638 -15.27 -21.71 -9.62
CA VAL A 638 -16.70 -21.35 -9.66
C VAL A 638 -17.36 -21.79 -8.35
N PRO A 639 -17.88 -20.86 -7.52
CA PRO A 639 -18.47 -21.24 -6.23
C PRO A 639 -19.70 -22.14 -6.40
N THR A 640 -19.80 -23.21 -5.61
CA THR A 640 -20.98 -24.11 -5.62
C THR A 640 -22.16 -23.56 -4.82
N PHE A 641 -21.89 -22.69 -3.83
CA PHE A 641 -22.85 -22.27 -2.80
C PHE A 641 -23.55 -23.46 -2.09
N GLY A 642 -22.88 -24.62 -1.99
CA GLY A 642 -23.46 -25.85 -1.45
C GLY A 642 -24.49 -26.52 -2.38
N LYS A 643 -24.43 -26.24 -3.69
CA LYS A 643 -25.34 -26.78 -4.72
C LYS A 643 -24.61 -27.68 -5.72
N HIS A 644 -25.36 -28.59 -6.34
CA HIS A 644 -24.89 -29.36 -7.49
C HIS A 644 -25.06 -28.53 -8.77
N ILE A 645 -23.97 -27.91 -9.24
CA ILE A 645 -23.95 -27.01 -10.40
C ILE A 645 -23.39 -27.67 -11.66
N SER A 646 -23.84 -27.24 -12.84
CA SER A 646 -23.07 -27.38 -14.08
C SER A 646 -22.23 -26.13 -14.32
N VAL A 647 -21.05 -26.28 -14.92
CA VAL A 647 -20.18 -25.17 -15.32
C VAL A 647 -19.90 -25.26 -16.81
N PHE A 648 -20.03 -24.13 -17.50
CA PHE A 648 -19.78 -23.95 -18.92
C PHE A 648 -18.66 -22.92 -19.13
N VAL A 649 -17.82 -23.15 -20.14
CA VAL A 649 -16.80 -22.20 -20.61
C VAL A 649 -17.04 -21.97 -22.10
N ASP A 650 -17.23 -20.72 -22.49
CA ASP A 650 -17.59 -20.30 -23.86
C ASP A 650 -18.79 -21.09 -24.42
N GLY A 651 -19.81 -21.28 -23.57
CA GLY A 651 -21.03 -22.07 -23.87
C GLY A 651 -20.84 -23.59 -23.91
N LYS A 652 -19.63 -24.11 -23.67
CA LYS A 652 -19.33 -25.57 -23.70
C LYS A 652 -19.27 -26.12 -22.28
N LEU A 653 -19.95 -27.24 -22.04
CA LEU A 653 -19.98 -27.90 -20.74
C LEU A 653 -18.57 -28.36 -20.31
N ALA A 654 -18.03 -27.78 -19.24
CA ALA A 654 -16.73 -28.13 -18.65
C ALA A 654 -16.90 -29.08 -17.46
N TRP A 655 -17.96 -28.92 -16.67
CA TRP A 655 -18.31 -29.76 -15.52
C TRP A 655 -19.81 -30.02 -15.49
N ASN A 656 -20.23 -31.28 -15.34
CA ASN A 656 -21.65 -31.68 -15.36
C ASN A 656 -22.30 -31.88 -13.98
N GLY A 657 -21.66 -31.41 -12.91
CA GLY A 657 -22.05 -31.66 -11.52
C GLY A 657 -21.34 -32.83 -10.86
N ARG A 658 -20.75 -33.76 -11.63
CA ARG A 658 -20.09 -34.97 -11.09
C ARG A 658 -18.76 -35.35 -11.72
N THR A 659 -18.49 -34.91 -12.94
CA THR A 659 -17.34 -35.38 -13.74
C THR A 659 -16.85 -34.30 -14.70
N ALA A 660 -15.52 -34.18 -14.82
CA ALA A 660 -14.85 -33.34 -15.81
C ALA A 660 -15.31 -33.62 -17.25
N LYS A 661 -15.32 -32.58 -18.08
CA LYS A 661 -15.57 -32.63 -19.53
C LYS A 661 -14.52 -31.84 -20.31
N ALA A 662 -13.95 -30.80 -19.70
CA ALA A 662 -12.80 -30.02 -20.18
C ALA A 662 -12.03 -29.44 -18.97
N TYR A 663 -10.88 -28.77 -19.22
CA TYR A 663 -10.12 -27.97 -18.24
C TYR A 663 -9.79 -28.67 -16.91
N ASP A 664 -9.52 -29.97 -16.96
CA ASP A 664 -9.28 -30.87 -15.81
C ASP A 664 -10.22 -30.65 -14.60
N ALA A 665 -11.49 -30.37 -14.91
CA ALA A 665 -12.42 -29.78 -13.94
C ALA A 665 -12.72 -30.71 -12.75
N HIS A 666 -12.49 -30.20 -11.55
CA HIS A 666 -12.62 -30.95 -10.28
C HIS A 666 -13.25 -30.09 -9.18
N THR A 667 -13.50 -30.65 -8.00
CA THR A 667 -14.22 -29.95 -6.91
C THR A 667 -13.77 -30.41 -5.53
N ASP A 668 -13.75 -29.48 -4.58
CA ASP A 668 -13.61 -29.73 -3.13
C ASP A 668 -14.98 -29.75 -2.41
N GLY A 669 -16.07 -29.46 -3.13
CA GLY A 669 -17.43 -29.30 -2.62
C GLY A 669 -17.87 -27.83 -2.45
N GLU A 670 -16.93 -26.90 -2.24
CA GLU A 670 -17.20 -25.46 -2.09
C GLU A 670 -17.01 -24.70 -3.41
N TYR A 671 -16.09 -25.18 -4.27
CA TYR A 671 -15.83 -24.67 -5.61
C TYR A 671 -15.75 -25.81 -6.65
N VAL A 672 -16.00 -25.47 -7.92
CA VAL A 672 -15.56 -26.25 -9.08
C VAL A 672 -14.37 -25.51 -9.71
N TYR A 673 -13.21 -26.15 -9.73
CA TYR A 673 -11.98 -25.61 -10.31
C TYR A 673 -11.88 -25.98 -11.79
N LEU A 674 -11.25 -25.11 -12.56
CA LEU A 674 -10.93 -25.23 -13.99
C LEU A 674 -9.46 -24.83 -14.18
N GLU A 675 -8.65 -25.70 -14.79
CA GLU A 675 -7.20 -25.52 -14.91
C GLU A 675 -6.77 -25.04 -16.30
N ALA A 676 -5.68 -24.26 -16.33
CA ALA A 676 -5.00 -23.75 -17.53
C ALA A 676 -5.88 -22.93 -18.50
N LEU A 677 -6.71 -22.02 -17.96
CA LEU A 677 -7.44 -21.02 -18.75
C LEU A 677 -6.52 -19.85 -19.12
N SER A 678 -6.55 -19.40 -20.38
CA SER A 678 -5.78 -18.25 -20.87
C SER A 678 -6.42 -17.63 -22.11
N GLY A 679 -6.17 -16.34 -22.36
CA GLY A 679 -6.95 -15.57 -23.34
C GLY A 679 -8.27 -15.07 -22.75
N HIS A 680 -9.30 -14.93 -23.59
CA HIS A 680 -10.63 -14.45 -23.18
C HIS A 680 -11.60 -15.63 -23.04
N HIS A 681 -12.24 -15.76 -21.88
CA HIS A 681 -13.27 -16.77 -21.60
C HIS A 681 -14.49 -16.17 -20.90
N VAL A 682 -15.67 -16.70 -21.24
CA VAL A 682 -16.90 -16.53 -20.45
C VAL A 682 -17.17 -17.82 -19.68
N ILE A 683 -17.40 -17.73 -18.37
CA ILE A 683 -17.65 -18.86 -17.48
C ILE A 683 -19.02 -18.72 -16.83
N ASP A 684 -19.94 -19.62 -17.18
CA ASP A 684 -21.32 -19.63 -16.67
C ASP A 684 -21.57 -20.84 -15.76
N SER A 685 -22.37 -20.66 -14.72
CA SER A 685 -22.81 -21.71 -13.82
C SER A 685 -24.32 -21.65 -13.59
N HIS A 686 -24.92 -22.85 -13.57
CA HIS A 686 -26.34 -23.05 -13.32
C HIS A 686 -26.51 -24.18 -12.30
N GLN A 687 -27.36 -23.98 -11.30
CA GLN A 687 -27.86 -25.07 -10.45
C GLN A 687 -28.59 -26.12 -11.31
N HIS A 688 -28.42 -27.41 -11.00
CA HIS A 688 -29.33 -28.43 -11.51
C HIS A 688 -30.69 -28.30 -10.83
N ASP A 689 -31.77 -28.22 -11.62
CA ASP A 689 -33.08 -28.67 -11.16
C ASP A 689 -33.06 -30.19 -10.95
N SER A 690 -33.70 -30.66 -9.88
CA SER A 690 -33.59 -32.02 -9.32
C SER A 690 -34.57 -33.03 -9.90
#